data_AF-A0A371ARN7-F1
#
_entry.id   AF-A0A371ARN7-F1
#
_cell.length_a   1.000
_cell.length_b   1.000
_cell.length_c   1.000
_cell.angle_alpha   90.00
_cell.angle_beta   90.00
_cell.angle_gamma   90.00
#
_symmetry.space_group_name_H-M   'P 1'
#
loop_
_entity.id
_entity.type
_entity.pdbx_description
1 polymer ?
#
loop_
_entity_poly.entity_id
_entity_poly.type
_entity_poly.pdbx_seq_one_letter_code
_entity_poly.pdbx_strand_id
1 'polypeptide(L)'
;MSIKELEYRIDSVDIMDHECIIKGWAAYENDLTIKVFEDEKEELISRVVFSIRRDVLKMFPNENINPKCGFTIYVKQESATYLQLAFLEEDKKAVEKINLIAARQGQKYAGSNYLQKGIRYLRKNGPIELIKKINYKLFSPGGRVVNYEKWMKKVVPSKEELERQKKEIFAYQPKFSFVIPLYQTPIHFLNALIKSIQEQTYTNWEICFSDGSGLDSPLTGFLEEKTKQDDRIQFVKNDMPLKISENTNEAIKIATGDFVAFADHDDLLTPDALYECVKALNTDKNIELLYSDEDKVTMDGKHYFQPHFKSDFNLDLLRSMNYICHLFVAKRNIVEQAGLLKPKFDGAQDYDFVLRCVELSQNIYHIPKILYHWRSHAESTAENPESKMYAFEAGKNAVQAHLDRLGIKAKVEMGQYLGLYRTKYILEEKPLISILIPNKDHIDDLEKCIKSIEEKSTYKNLEYIIIENNSENEETFVFYDGLKKTNPKVRIVTYEGDFNYSKINNFGVTFASGEYLLFLNNDTQIINEDCLEEMLGFAMRKDVGIVGARLYYEDDTIQHAGVVIGFGGIAGHTFIGFDRESNGYFSRIICSQDYSAVTAACMMTKKSVFQAVGGFTEELAVAFNDVDLCLKVRKSGKLVVYTPFAELYHFESKSRGQEDSEEKIARFQSEIELFEERWPEILKNGDPYYNPNLALQKSDFSLRPL
;
A
#
# COMPACT_ATOMS: atom_id res chain seq x y z
N MET A 1 -27.82 4.80 -36.70
CA MET A 1 -26.52 5.51 -36.80
C MET A 1 -25.79 5.26 -35.50
N SER A 2 -24.62 4.66 -35.55
CA SER A 2 -23.78 4.43 -34.36
C SER A 2 -23.25 5.80 -33.91
N ILE A 3 -23.69 6.29 -32.76
CA ILE A 3 -23.12 7.48 -32.14
C ILE A 3 -21.66 7.13 -31.78
N LYS A 4 -20.69 7.89 -32.27
CA LYS A 4 -19.30 7.77 -31.84
C LYS A 4 -19.16 8.46 -30.47
N GLU A 5 -18.43 7.84 -29.56
CA GLU A 5 -18.21 8.41 -28.23
C GLU A 5 -17.17 9.55 -28.33
N LEU A 6 -17.42 10.66 -27.65
CA LEU A 6 -16.52 11.82 -27.65
C LEU A 6 -15.56 11.70 -26.47
N GLU A 7 -14.25 11.75 -26.70
CA GLU A 7 -13.27 11.68 -25.60
C GLU A 7 -13.21 13.00 -24.83
N TYR A 8 -13.23 12.92 -23.50
CA TYR A 8 -13.16 14.10 -22.63
C TYR A 8 -12.56 13.73 -21.27
N ARG A 9 -12.19 14.75 -20.49
CA ARG A 9 -11.80 14.59 -19.09
C ARG A 9 -12.16 15.82 -18.28
N ILE A 10 -12.67 15.60 -17.07
CA ILE A 10 -12.80 16.64 -16.05
C ILE A 10 -11.51 16.70 -15.25
N ASP A 11 -10.84 17.86 -15.24
CA ASP A 11 -9.59 18.09 -14.53
C ASP A 11 -9.83 18.55 -13.09
N SER A 12 -10.85 19.38 -12.86
CA SER A 12 -11.23 19.84 -11.53
C SER A 12 -12.68 20.30 -11.47
N VAL A 13 -13.25 20.18 -10.28
CA VAL A 13 -14.57 20.72 -9.91
C VAL A 13 -14.37 21.56 -8.65
N ASP A 14 -14.49 22.88 -8.79
CA ASP A 14 -14.29 23.83 -7.71
C ASP A 14 -15.67 24.41 -7.30
N ILE A 15 -15.98 24.45 -5.99
CA ILE A 15 -17.28 24.94 -5.50
C ILE A 15 -17.05 26.18 -4.65
N MET A 16 -17.58 27.31 -5.10
CA MET A 16 -17.64 28.56 -4.36
C MET A 16 -19.09 28.82 -3.94
N ASP A 17 -19.32 29.61 -2.89
CA ASP A 17 -20.59 29.73 -2.14
C ASP A 17 -21.88 29.77 -3.00
N HIS A 18 -21.84 30.25 -4.26
CA HIS A 18 -22.97 30.28 -5.20
C HIS A 18 -22.63 29.87 -6.65
N GLU A 19 -21.43 29.34 -6.93
CA GLU A 19 -20.98 28.99 -8.28
C GLU A 19 -20.10 27.73 -8.28
N CYS A 20 -20.40 26.79 -9.18
CA CYS A 20 -19.58 25.62 -9.45
C CYS A 20 -18.76 25.85 -10.73
N ILE A 21 -17.44 25.70 -10.63
CA ILE A 21 -16.50 25.91 -11.73
C ILE A 21 -15.90 24.56 -12.11
N ILE A 22 -16.23 24.09 -13.31
CA ILE A 22 -15.78 22.80 -13.83
C ILE A 22 -14.75 23.05 -14.93
N LYS A 23 -13.54 22.51 -14.76
CA LYS A 23 -12.46 22.62 -15.74
C LYS A 23 -12.16 21.27 -16.33
N GLY A 24 -11.86 21.24 -17.62
CA GLY A 24 -11.54 20.00 -18.31
C GLY A 24 -11.10 20.22 -19.74
N TRP A 25 -11.10 19.13 -20.50
CA TRP A 25 -10.89 19.14 -21.94
C TRP A 25 -11.78 18.13 -22.63
N ALA A 26 -12.04 18.37 -23.91
CA ALA A 26 -12.79 17.48 -24.79
C ALA A 26 -12.12 17.46 -26.17
N ALA A 27 -11.98 16.28 -26.76
CA ALA A 27 -11.43 16.07 -28.09
C ALA A 27 -12.54 16.22 -29.14
N TYR A 28 -12.56 17.38 -29.82
CA TYR A 28 -13.54 17.71 -30.85
C TYR A 28 -12.86 18.43 -32.01
N GLU A 29 -13.39 18.30 -33.22
CA GLU A 29 -12.84 18.85 -34.46
C GLU A 29 -13.53 20.18 -34.83
N ASN A 30 -14.86 20.21 -34.76
CA ASN A 30 -15.69 21.32 -35.21
C ASN A 30 -16.19 22.15 -34.02
N ASP A 31 -17.50 22.17 -33.77
CA ASP A 31 -18.15 22.93 -32.71
C ASP A 31 -18.65 22.00 -31.60
N LEU A 32 -18.16 22.23 -30.39
CA LEU A 32 -18.59 21.51 -29.21
C LEU A 32 -19.65 22.30 -28.45
N THR A 33 -20.83 21.71 -28.31
CA THR A 33 -21.86 22.20 -27.40
C THR A 33 -21.75 21.43 -26.08
N ILE A 34 -21.63 22.17 -24.96
CA ILE A 34 -21.66 21.61 -23.61
C ILE A 34 -22.99 22.03 -22.98
N LYS A 35 -23.73 21.07 -22.41
CA LYS A 35 -24.94 21.32 -21.62
C LYS A 35 -24.76 20.77 -20.21
N VAL A 36 -25.31 21.46 -19.21
CA VAL A 36 -25.27 21.04 -17.80
C VAL A 36 -26.68 20.96 -17.26
N PHE A 37 -27.05 19.81 -16.70
CA PHE A 37 -28.37 19.55 -16.14
C PHE A 37 -28.30 19.15 -14.67
N GLU A 38 -29.34 19.53 -13.92
CA GLU A 38 -29.68 18.96 -12.62
C GLU A 38 -31.00 18.20 -12.79
N ASP A 39 -30.98 16.88 -12.49
CA ASP A 39 -32.14 15.98 -12.54
C ASP A 39 -33.08 16.15 -13.77
N GLU A 40 -32.44 16.23 -14.96
CA GLU A 40 -33.06 16.30 -16.28
C GLU A 40 -33.98 17.50 -16.56
N LYS A 41 -34.02 18.55 -15.73
CA LYS A 41 -35.06 19.59 -15.86
C LYS A 41 -34.64 21.02 -16.21
N GLU A 42 -33.40 21.46 -16.02
CA GLU A 42 -32.96 22.79 -16.48
C GLU A 42 -31.48 22.84 -16.90
N GLU A 43 -31.16 23.70 -17.89
CA GLU A 43 -29.79 23.99 -18.33
C GLU A 43 -29.18 25.08 -17.42
N LEU A 44 -28.22 24.70 -16.58
CA LEU A 44 -27.69 25.53 -15.49
C LEU A 44 -26.42 26.34 -15.84
N ILE A 45 -26.04 26.35 -17.12
CA ILE A 45 -24.81 26.98 -17.56
C ILE A 45 -24.95 28.50 -17.47
N SER A 46 -24.11 29.12 -16.64
CA SER A 46 -23.97 30.58 -16.62
C SER A 46 -22.98 31.06 -17.68
N ARG A 47 -21.87 30.34 -17.89
CA ARG A 47 -20.85 30.67 -18.89
C ARG A 47 -19.97 29.46 -19.22
N VAL A 48 -19.56 29.31 -20.48
CA VAL A 48 -18.47 28.41 -20.90
C VAL A 48 -17.35 29.22 -21.53
N VAL A 49 -16.11 28.99 -21.10
CA VAL A 49 -14.91 29.60 -21.66
C VAL A 49 -14.01 28.51 -22.22
N PHE A 50 -13.80 28.54 -23.53
CA PHE A 50 -12.86 27.64 -24.20
C PHE A 50 -11.42 28.19 -24.19
N SER A 51 -10.45 27.31 -24.06
CA SER A 51 -9.03 27.64 -23.90
C SER A 51 -8.13 26.68 -24.67
N ILE A 52 -6.93 27.13 -25.03
CA ILE A 52 -5.98 26.32 -25.80
C ILE A 52 -5.23 25.36 -24.86
N ARG A 53 -5.28 24.05 -25.15
CA ARG A 53 -4.59 23.00 -24.38
C ARG A 53 -3.58 22.23 -25.23
N ARG A 54 -2.34 22.76 -25.28
CA ARG A 54 -1.23 22.18 -26.08
C ARG A 54 -0.80 20.79 -25.62
N ASP A 55 -1.05 20.44 -24.37
CA ASP A 55 -0.83 19.11 -23.81
C ASP A 55 -1.84 18.10 -24.36
N VAL A 56 -3.11 18.48 -24.49
CA VAL A 56 -4.17 17.65 -25.08
C VAL A 56 -3.90 17.44 -26.58
N LEU A 57 -3.52 18.48 -27.32
CA LEU A 57 -3.14 18.35 -28.74
C LEU A 57 -1.97 17.38 -28.99
N LYS A 58 -1.12 17.14 -27.99
CA LYS A 58 -0.04 16.15 -28.08
C LYS A 58 -0.50 14.72 -27.80
N MET A 59 -1.61 14.56 -27.10
CA MET A 59 -2.22 13.25 -26.83
C MET A 59 -2.84 12.67 -28.09
N PHE A 60 -3.27 13.53 -29.01
CA PHE A 60 -3.91 13.15 -30.28
C PHE A 60 -3.13 13.67 -31.49
N PRO A 61 -1.89 13.20 -31.71
CA PRO A 61 -0.98 13.77 -32.73
C PRO A 61 -1.44 13.51 -34.18
N ASN A 62 -2.35 12.55 -34.37
CA ASN A 62 -2.86 12.13 -35.68
C ASN A 62 -4.33 12.54 -35.91
N GLU A 63 -4.93 13.30 -34.99
CA GLU A 63 -6.33 13.74 -35.10
C GLU A 63 -6.41 15.25 -35.22
N ASN A 64 -7.38 15.73 -36.00
CA ASN A 64 -7.55 17.15 -36.28
C ASN A 64 -8.36 17.84 -35.17
N ILE A 65 -7.85 17.81 -33.93
CA ILE A 65 -8.55 18.39 -32.77
C ILE A 65 -8.47 19.92 -32.79
N ASN A 66 -9.60 20.56 -32.51
CA ASN A 66 -9.71 22.00 -32.33
C ASN A 66 -8.72 22.48 -31.25
N PRO A 67 -7.83 23.44 -31.54
CA PRO A 67 -6.84 23.92 -30.58
C PRO A 67 -7.43 24.43 -29.27
N LYS A 68 -8.70 24.86 -29.27
CA LYS A 68 -9.44 25.30 -28.08
C LYS A 68 -10.14 24.16 -27.34
N CYS A 69 -9.53 22.97 -27.30
CA CYS A 69 -10.08 21.76 -26.68
C CYS A 69 -10.23 21.80 -25.14
N GLY A 70 -9.71 22.83 -24.46
CA GLY A 70 -9.94 23.01 -23.01
C GLY A 70 -11.19 23.84 -22.73
N PHE A 71 -11.91 23.52 -21.65
CA PHE A 71 -13.07 24.30 -21.22
C PHE A 71 -13.04 24.66 -19.73
N THR A 72 -13.72 25.76 -19.41
CA THR A 72 -14.14 26.12 -18.04
C THR A 72 -15.62 26.45 -18.07
N ILE A 73 -16.42 25.65 -17.39
CA ILE A 73 -17.86 25.80 -17.28
C ILE A 73 -18.15 26.42 -15.92
N TYR A 74 -18.93 27.49 -15.93
CA TYR A 74 -19.45 28.14 -14.75
C TYR A 74 -20.92 27.76 -14.65
N VAL A 75 -21.30 27.20 -13.51
CA VAL A 75 -22.65 26.68 -13.23
C VAL A 75 -23.16 27.43 -12.00
N LYS A 76 -24.29 28.11 -12.14
CA LYS A 76 -24.92 28.81 -11.02
C LYS A 76 -25.70 27.78 -10.20
N GLN A 77 -25.37 27.58 -8.93
CA GLN A 77 -26.01 26.53 -8.14
C GLN A 77 -25.99 26.80 -6.64
N GLU A 78 -27.13 26.57 -5.98
CA GLU A 78 -27.28 26.82 -4.55
C GLU A 78 -27.42 25.53 -3.71
N SER A 79 -27.93 24.42 -4.27
CA SER A 79 -28.32 23.25 -3.45
C SER A 79 -28.13 21.87 -4.08
N ALA A 80 -27.60 21.76 -5.30
CA ALA A 80 -27.57 20.45 -5.97
C ALA A 80 -26.56 19.47 -5.41
N THR A 81 -26.89 18.20 -5.62
CA THR A 81 -26.08 17.05 -5.24
C THR A 81 -25.27 16.51 -6.42
N TYR A 82 -25.84 16.56 -7.63
CA TYR A 82 -25.21 16.08 -8.85
C TYR A 82 -25.40 17.04 -10.01
N LEU A 83 -24.47 17.00 -10.96
CA LEU A 83 -24.59 17.65 -12.26
C LEU A 83 -24.37 16.63 -13.37
N GLN A 84 -25.17 16.69 -14.43
CA GLN A 84 -24.93 15.94 -15.65
C GLN A 84 -24.40 16.86 -16.74
N LEU A 85 -23.20 16.59 -17.25
CA LEU A 85 -22.58 17.30 -18.36
C LEU A 85 -22.82 16.50 -19.63
N ALA A 86 -23.40 17.11 -20.65
CA ALA A 86 -23.51 16.52 -21.98
C ALA A 86 -22.62 17.29 -22.95
N PHE A 87 -21.67 16.58 -23.55
CA PHE A 87 -20.81 17.05 -24.63
C PHE A 87 -21.40 16.59 -25.96
N LEU A 88 -21.61 17.52 -26.89
CA LEU A 88 -22.31 17.28 -28.16
C LEU A 88 -21.51 17.89 -29.33
N GLU A 89 -21.10 17.05 -30.28
CA GLU A 89 -20.47 17.45 -31.54
C GLU A 89 -21.12 16.62 -32.66
N GLU A 90 -21.91 17.23 -33.55
CA GLU A 90 -22.57 16.56 -34.69
C GLU A 90 -23.19 15.18 -34.37
N ASP A 91 -22.50 14.08 -34.70
CA ASP A 91 -22.90 12.68 -34.49
C ASP A 91 -22.29 12.02 -33.24
N LYS A 92 -21.49 12.78 -32.46
CA LYS A 92 -20.82 12.35 -31.23
C LYS A 92 -21.48 12.94 -29.99
N LYS A 93 -21.61 12.11 -28.96
CA LYS A 93 -22.13 12.50 -27.64
C LYS A 93 -21.36 11.81 -26.53
N ALA A 94 -21.08 12.55 -25.47
CA ALA A 94 -20.65 11.99 -24.19
C ALA A 94 -21.44 12.63 -23.04
N VAL A 95 -21.74 11.86 -22.00
CA VAL A 95 -22.43 12.34 -20.81
C VAL A 95 -21.65 11.95 -19.57
N GLU A 96 -21.39 12.92 -18.69
CA GLU A 96 -20.71 12.73 -17.42
C GLU A 96 -21.60 13.11 -16.25
N LYS A 97 -21.55 12.35 -15.16
CA LYS A 97 -22.25 12.71 -13.91
C LYS A 97 -21.25 13.11 -12.83
N ILE A 98 -21.27 14.36 -12.41
CA ILE A 98 -20.40 14.93 -11.38
C ILE A 98 -21.12 14.92 -10.03
N ASN A 99 -20.47 14.35 -9.00
CA ASN A 99 -20.93 14.40 -7.60
C ASN A 99 -20.35 15.64 -6.89
N LEU A 100 -21.21 16.55 -6.48
CA LEU A 100 -20.81 17.80 -5.82
C LEU A 100 -20.56 17.64 -4.30
N ILE A 101 -21.01 16.54 -3.67
CA ILE A 101 -20.75 16.28 -2.24
C ILE A 101 -19.27 15.98 -2.01
N ALA A 102 -18.67 15.11 -2.83
CA ALA A 102 -17.25 14.75 -2.73
C ALA A 102 -16.32 15.96 -2.99
N ALA A 103 -16.69 16.83 -3.93
CA ALA A 103 -15.94 18.06 -4.23
C ALA A 103 -16.01 19.09 -3.08
N ARG A 104 -17.17 19.22 -2.40
CA ARG A 104 -17.33 20.08 -1.20
C ARG A 104 -16.45 19.62 -0.04
N GLN A 105 -16.30 18.31 0.15
CA GLN A 105 -15.44 17.75 1.22
C GLN A 105 -13.94 17.93 0.92
N GLY A 106 -13.52 17.89 -0.35
CA GLY A 106 -12.12 18.08 -0.75
C GLY A 106 -11.58 19.51 -0.60
N GLN A 107 -12.41 20.55 -0.79
CA GLN A 107 -11.97 21.95 -0.69
C GLN A 107 -11.98 22.53 0.73
N LYS A 108 -12.76 21.97 1.66
CA LYS A 108 -12.90 22.48 3.03
C LYS A 108 -11.59 22.43 3.85
N TYR A 109 -10.61 21.63 3.44
CA TYR A 109 -9.28 21.54 4.07
C TYR A 109 -8.27 22.62 3.64
N ALA A 110 -8.59 23.49 2.68
CA ALA A 110 -7.59 24.35 2.02
C ALA A 110 -7.72 25.86 2.26
N GLY A 111 -8.80 26.40 2.84
CA GLY A 111 -9.07 27.84 2.74
C GLY A 111 -8.27 28.78 3.67
N SER A 112 -8.37 28.59 4.99
CA SER A 112 -7.99 29.65 5.95
C SER A 112 -6.63 29.45 6.64
N ASN A 113 -6.08 28.22 6.62
CA ASN A 113 -4.86 27.85 7.34
C ASN A 113 -3.55 28.28 6.67
N TYR A 114 -3.57 28.78 5.43
CA TYR A 114 -2.34 29.02 4.67
C TYR A 114 -1.61 30.32 5.00
N LEU A 115 -2.32 31.38 5.36
CA LEU A 115 -1.67 32.65 5.73
C LEU A 115 -0.87 32.50 7.02
N GLN A 116 -1.43 31.83 8.03
CA GLN A 116 -0.75 31.61 9.32
C GLN A 116 0.37 30.57 9.20
N LYS A 117 0.19 29.48 8.43
CA LYS A 117 1.25 28.49 8.12
C LYS A 117 2.41 29.12 7.33
N GLY A 118 2.13 30.05 6.43
CA GLY A 118 3.14 30.82 5.68
C GLY A 118 3.99 31.70 6.58
N ILE A 119 3.37 32.41 7.54
CA ILE A 119 4.06 33.26 8.51
C ILE A 119 4.91 32.42 9.49
N ARG A 120 4.40 31.26 9.95
CA ARG A 120 5.15 30.32 10.81
C ARG A 120 6.36 29.71 10.09
N TYR A 121 6.17 29.27 8.84
CA TYR A 121 7.24 28.70 8.02
C TYR A 121 8.32 29.74 7.64
N LEU A 122 7.92 30.99 7.37
CA LEU A 122 8.84 32.12 7.16
C LEU A 122 9.77 32.33 8.36
N ARG A 123 9.21 32.29 9.58
CA ARG A 123 9.97 32.48 10.82
C ARG A 123 10.92 31.32 11.12
N LYS A 124 10.56 30.09 10.77
CA LYS A 124 11.36 28.88 11.05
C LYS A 124 12.46 28.61 10.01
N ASN A 125 12.19 28.82 8.73
CA ASN A 125 13.05 28.37 7.62
C ASN A 125 13.56 29.50 6.71
N GLY A 126 13.14 30.74 6.96
CA GLY A 126 13.57 31.91 6.21
C GLY A 126 12.84 32.12 4.87
N PRO A 127 13.01 33.31 4.26
CA PRO A 127 12.25 33.74 3.08
C PRO A 127 12.57 32.93 1.82
N ILE A 128 13.80 32.43 1.68
CA ILE A 128 14.23 31.64 0.50
C ILE A 128 13.49 30.30 0.43
N GLU A 129 13.39 29.59 1.55
CA GLU A 129 12.66 28.32 1.62
C GLU A 129 11.15 28.52 1.52
N LEU A 130 10.61 29.64 2.03
CA LEU A 130 9.21 30.00 1.82
C LEU A 130 8.94 30.24 0.34
N ILE A 131 9.81 30.98 -0.37
CA ILE A 131 9.67 31.24 -1.80
C ILE A 131 9.81 29.94 -2.60
N LYS A 132 10.71 29.01 -2.24
CA LYS A 132 10.77 27.68 -2.86
C LYS A 132 9.48 26.88 -2.64
N LYS A 133 8.94 26.88 -1.42
CA LYS A 133 7.68 26.18 -1.08
C LYS A 133 6.47 26.80 -1.76
N ILE A 134 6.42 28.13 -1.85
CA ILE A 134 5.40 28.89 -2.57
C ILE A 134 5.52 28.66 -4.08
N ASN A 135 6.74 28.69 -4.65
CA ASN A 135 6.98 28.38 -6.04
C ASN A 135 6.65 26.91 -6.36
N TYR A 136 6.99 25.97 -5.49
CA TYR A 136 6.61 24.57 -5.63
C TYR A 136 5.09 24.38 -5.59
N LYS A 137 4.34 25.27 -4.92
CA LYS A 137 2.89 25.17 -4.79
C LYS A 137 2.11 25.98 -5.84
N LEU A 138 2.64 27.12 -6.27
CA LEU A 138 2.11 27.97 -7.34
C LEU A 138 2.47 27.46 -8.73
N PHE A 139 3.62 26.78 -8.87
CA PHE A 139 4.10 26.20 -10.12
C PHE A 139 4.06 24.66 -10.15
N SER A 140 3.62 23.98 -9.08
CA SER A 140 3.05 22.64 -9.23
C SER A 140 1.65 22.79 -9.85
N PRO A 141 1.47 22.43 -11.11
CA PRO A 141 0.12 22.32 -11.67
C PRO A 141 -0.60 21.22 -10.89
N GLY A 142 -1.90 21.39 -10.66
CA GLY A 142 -2.77 20.35 -10.12
C GLY A 142 -2.38 18.99 -10.70
N GLY A 143 -2.03 18.07 -9.79
CA GLY A 143 -1.51 16.73 -10.03
C GLY A 143 -1.16 16.39 -11.47
N ARG A 144 -0.01 16.88 -11.97
CA ARG A 144 0.60 16.20 -13.12
C ARG A 144 0.91 14.78 -12.67
N VAL A 145 0.28 13.79 -13.30
CA VAL A 145 0.76 12.41 -13.27
C VAL A 145 2.24 12.48 -13.58
N VAL A 146 3.07 12.14 -12.60
CA VAL A 146 4.51 12.13 -12.78
C VAL A 146 4.78 11.10 -13.86
N ASN A 147 5.23 11.56 -15.03
CA ASN A 147 5.55 10.68 -16.13
C ASN A 147 6.74 9.81 -15.69
N TYR A 148 6.51 8.51 -15.63
CA TYR A 148 7.46 7.56 -15.07
C TYR A 148 8.81 7.61 -15.79
N GLU A 149 8.84 7.65 -17.12
CA GLU A 149 10.10 7.73 -17.87
C GLU A 149 10.93 8.99 -17.52
N LYS A 150 10.27 10.14 -17.30
CA LYS A 150 10.95 11.37 -16.86
C LYS A 150 11.43 11.28 -15.42
N TRP A 151 10.68 10.61 -14.57
CA TRP A 151 11.06 10.36 -13.18
C TRP A 151 12.26 9.42 -13.11
N MET A 152 12.22 8.31 -13.85
CA MET A 152 13.30 7.33 -13.93
C MET A 152 14.63 7.98 -14.34
N LYS A 153 14.63 8.84 -15.37
CA LYS A 153 15.83 9.56 -15.83
C LYS A 153 16.50 10.44 -14.77
N LYS A 154 15.77 10.83 -13.72
CA LYS A 154 16.29 11.64 -12.61
C LYS A 154 16.80 10.80 -11.45
N VAL A 155 16.30 9.57 -11.26
CA VAL A 155 16.71 8.69 -10.15
C VAL A 155 17.82 7.72 -10.52
N VAL A 156 17.92 7.34 -11.80
CA VAL A 156 19.00 6.48 -12.28
C VAL A 156 20.33 7.24 -12.12
N PRO A 157 21.41 6.58 -11.63
CA PRO A 157 22.69 7.23 -11.44
C PRO A 157 23.22 7.91 -12.70
N SER A 158 23.78 9.11 -12.52
CA SER A 158 24.48 9.79 -13.60
C SER A 158 25.78 9.06 -13.95
N LYS A 159 26.34 9.32 -15.14
CA LYS A 159 27.66 8.79 -15.51
C LYS A 159 28.75 9.20 -14.50
N GLU A 160 28.68 10.42 -13.99
CA GLU A 160 29.63 10.93 -12.98
C GLU A 160 29.52 10.16 -11.67
N GLU A 161 28.29 9.83 -11.25
CA GLU A 161 28.04 9.03 -10.06
C GLU A 161 28.56 7.60 -10.24
N LEU A 162 28.31 6.96 -11.39
CA LEU A 162 28.85 5.62 -11.68
C LEU A 162 30.39 5.60 -11.69
N GLU A 163 31.04 6.62 -12.24
CA GLU A 163 32.50 6.75 -12.21
C GLU A 163 33.05 7.04 -10.80
N ARG A 164 32.27 7.70 -9.95
CA ARG A 164 32.60 7.88 -8.52
C ARG A 164 32.51 6.54 -7.79
N GLN A 165 31.44 5.78 -7.99
CA GLN A 165 31.22 4.48 -7.38
C GLN A 165 32.34 3.48 -7.72
N LYS A 166 32.78 3.42 -8.99
CA LYS A 166 33.89 2.56 -9.43
C LYS A 166 35.22 2.83 -8.71
N LYS A 167 35.41 4.04 -8.18
CA LYS A 167 36.63 4.45 -7.47
C LYS A 167 36.52 4.26 -5.96
N GLU A 168 35.33 3.98 -5.46
CA GLU A 168 35.09 3.79 -4.04
C GLU A 168 35.56 2.41 -3.61
N ILE A 169 36.31 2.37 -2.51
CA ILE A 169 36.80 1.13 -1.91
C ILE A 169 36.15 0.99 -0.55
N PHE A 170 35.27 0.00 -0.41
CA PHE A 170 34.61 -0.29 0.85
C PHE A 170 35.53 -1.00 1.84
N ALA A 171 35.28 -0.82 3.14
CA ALA A 171 36.00 -1.51 4.19
C ALA A 171 35.63 -3.01 4.26
N TYR A 172 34.38 -3.34 3.97
CA TYR A 172 33.90 -4.69 3.79
C TYR A 172 33.53 -4.92 2.33
N GLN A 173 34.16 -5.91 1.69
CA GLN A 173 34.03 -6.18 0.25
C GLN A 173 33.65 -7.65 0.02
N PRO A 174 32.42 -8.06 0.36
CA PRO A 174 31.96 -9.43 0.17
C PRO A 174 31.85 -9.79 -1.31
N LYS A 175 32.06 -11.05 -1.66
CA LYS A 175 31.84 -11.58 -3.00
C LYS A 175 30.37 -11.95 -3.19
N PHE A 176 29.76 -11.56 -4.31
CA PHE A 176 28.39 -11.97 -4.69
C PHE A 176 28.43 -13.05 -5.77
N SER A 177 27.69 -14.14 -5.59
CA SER A 177 27.47 -15.15 -6.62
C SER A 177 26.08 -15.01 -7.20
N PHE A 178 25.97 -14.67 -8.48
CA PHE A 178 24.69 -14.76 -9.19
C PHE A 178 24.41 -16.20 -9.58
N VAL A 179 23.32 -16.78 -9.10
CA VAL A 179 22.90 -18.14 -9.45
C VAL A 179 21.79 -18.07 -10.51
N ILE A 180 22.08 -18.59 -11.71
CA ILE A 180 21.24 -18.35 -12.88
C ILE A 180 20.98 -19.68 -13.62
N PRO A 181 19.76 -20.23 -13.56
CA PRO A 181 19.37 -21.40 -14.33
C PRO A 181 19.16 -21.02 -15.81
N LEU A 182 19.68 -21.83 -16.73
CA LEU A 182 19.52 -21.66 -18.18
C LEU A 182 18.76 -22.85 -18.77
N TYR A 183 17.86 -22.58 -19.72
CA TYR A 183 17.14 -23.62 -20.47
C TYR A 183 16.81 -23.12 -21.88
N GLN A 184 17.56 -23.59 -22.88
CA GLN A 184 17.42 -23.18 -24.28
C GLN A 184 17.35 -21.64 -24.46
N THR A 185 18.06 -20.91 -23.60
CA THR A 185 17.97 -19.45 -23.50
C THR A 185 18.44 -18.79 -24.80
N PRO A 186 17.71 -17.80 -25.34
CA PRO A 186 18.20 -17.03 -26.47
C PRO A 186 19.48 -16.26 -26.11
N ILE A 187 20.55 -16.49 -26.89
CA ILE A 187 21.91 -15.94 -26.61
C ILE A 187 21.90 -14.41 -26.46
N HIS A 188 21.06 -13.69 -27.20
CA HIS A 188 21.03 -12.23 -27.13
C HIS A 188 20.51 -11.72 -25.76
N PHE A 189 19.56 -12.42 -25.13
CA PHE A 189 19.10 -12.09 -23.78
C PHE A 189 20.16 -12.42 -22.74
N LEU A 190 20.75 -13.62 -22.83
CA LEU A 190 21.82 -14.05 -21.93
C LEU A 190 23.04 -13.11 -21.99
N ASN A 191 23.43 -12.68 -23.20
CA ASN A 191 24.53 -11.75 -23.37
C ASN A 191 24.21 -10.35 -22.81
N ALA A 192 22.95 -9.91 -22.87
CA ALA A 192 22.52 -8.65 -22.26
C ALA A 192 22.55 -8.72 -20.72
N LEU A 193 22.13 -9.84 -20.13
CA LEU A 193 22.25 -10.09 -18.69
C LEU A 193 23.71 -10.09 -18.24
N ILE A 194 24.57 -10.89 -18.89
CA ILE A 194 26.02 -10.95 -18.60
C ILE A 194 26.61 -9.54 -18.64
N LYS A 195 26.29 -8.76 -19.68
CA LYS A 195 26.76 -7.38 -19.81
C LYS A 195 26.30 -6.50 -18.65
N SER A 196 25.04 -6.60 -18.22
CA SER A 196 24.52 -5.80 -17.09
C SER A 196 25.22 -6.11 -15.76
N ILE A 197 25.68 -7.36 -15.57
CA ILE A 197 26.48 -7.76 -14.40
C ILE A 197 27.94 -7.31 -14.57
N GLN A 198 28.50 -7.38 -15.78
CA GLN A 198 29.84 -6.88 -16.07
C GLN A 198 29.98 -5.36 -15.91
N GLU A 199 28.89 -4.62 -16.12
CA GLU A 199 28.83 -3.16 -15.97
C GLU A 199 28.65 -2.68 -14.53
N GLN A 200 28.51 -3.59 -13.55
CA GLN A 200 28.39 -3.24 -12.14
C GLN A 200 29.58 -2.40 -11.66
N THR A 201 29.31 -1.33 -10.91
CA THR A 201 30.35 -0.45 -10.36
C THR A 201 31.12 -1.11 -9.21
N TYR A 202 30.52 -2.09 -8.53
CA TYR A 202 31.19 -3.00 -7.61
C TYR A 202 31.61 -4.29 -8.34
N THR A 203 32.87 -4.70 -8.21
CA THR A 203 33.48 -5.69 -9.11
C THR A 203 33.76 -7.07 -8.51
N ASN A 204 33.59 -7.25 -7.20
CA ASN A 204 33.79 -8.53 -6.52
C ASN A 204 32.53 -9.41 -6.62
N TRP A 205 32.31 -9.98 -7.79
CA TRP A 205 31.20 -10.86 -8.08
C TRP A 205 31.66 -12.05 -8.92
N GLU A 206 30.80 -13.07 -9.02
CA GLU A 206 30.89 -14.14 -10.00
C GLU A 206 29.50 -14.48 -10.53
N ILE A 207 29.46 -15.10 -11.71
CA ILE A 207 28.24 -15.66 -12.29
C ILE A 207 28.37 -17.18 -12.29
N CYS A 208 27.36 -17.83 -11.72
CA CYS A 208 27.23 -19.27 -11.62
C CYS A 208 26.04 -19.71 -12.47
N PHE A 209 26.33 -20.15 -13.70
CA PHE A 209 25.31 -20.68 -14.59
C PHE A 209 25.12 -22.17 -14.38
N SER A 210 23.87 -22.63 -14.49
CA SER A 210 23.58 -24.04 -14.74
C SER A 210 22.83 -24.18 -16.05
N ASP A 211 23.42 -24.90 -16.99
CA ASP A 211 22.78 -25.21 -18.26
C ASP A 211 21.98 -26.50 -18.14
N GLY A 212 20.67 -26.35 -17.93
CA GLY A 212 19.71 -27.42 -17.81
C GLY A 212 19.09 -27.84 -19.15
N SER A 213 19.67 -27.46 -20.30
CA SER A 213 19.11 -27.75 -21.62
C SER A 213 19.38 -29.18 -22.12
N GLY A 214 20.28 -29.93 -21.46
CA GLY A 214 20.71 -31.27 -21.85
C GLY A 214 21.93 -31.30 -22.79
N LEU A 215 22.30 -32.50 -23.26
CA LEU A 215 23.49 -32.73 -24.09
C LEU A 215 23.60 -31.82 -25.33
N ASP A 216 22.49 -31.61 -26.04
CA ASP A 216 22.38 -30.83 -27.28
C ASP A 216 22.15 -29.32 -27.03
N SER A 217 22.54 -28.82 -25.86
CA SER A 217 22.36 -27.42 -25.50
C SER A 217 22.95 -26.46 -26.54
N PRO A 218 22.17 -25.49 -27.06
CA PRO A 218 22.67 -24.46 -27.97
C PRO A 218 23.61 -23.47 -27.27
N LEU A 219 23.73 -23.53 -25.94
CA LEU A 219 24.50 -22.58 -25.13
C LEU A 219 25.96 -23.03 -24.90
N THR A 220 26.27 -24.32 -25.07
CA THR A 220 27.57 -24.91 -24.67
C THR A 220 28.75 -24.08 -25.19
N GLY A 221 28.83 -23.86 -26.50
CA GLY A 221 29.95 -23.13 -27.11
C GLY A 221 30.04 -21.67 -26.66
N PHE A 222 28.90 -21.02 -26.46
CA PHE A 222 28.83 -19.64 -25.96
C PHE A 222 29.31 -19.55 -24.50
N LEU A 223 28.89 -20.46 -23.62
CA LEU A 223 29.29 -20.48 -22.22
C LEU A 223 30.78 -20.81 -22.05
N GLU A 224 31.32 -21.74 -22.85
CA GLU A 224 32.75 -22.03 -22.90
C GLU A 224 33.58 -20.81 -23.34
N GLU A 225 33.09 -20.05 -24.32
CA GLU A 225 33.72 -18.80 -24.76
C GLU A 225 33.72 -17.76 -23.63
N LYS A 226 32.57 -17.56 -22.96
CA LYS A 226 32.45 -16.58 -21.86
C LYS A 226 33.33 -16.90 -20.66
N THR A 227 33.41 -18.17 -20.28
CA THR A 227 34.28 -18.64 -19.19
C THR A 227 35.77 -18.42 -19.51
N LYS A 228 36.16 -18.49 -20.80
CA LYS A 228 37.53 -18.17 -21.24
C LYS A 228 37.81 -16.67 -21.25
N GLN A 229 36.77 -15.83 -21.42
CA GLN A 229 36.90 -14.38 -21.48
C GLN A 229 36.93 -13.71 -20.10
N ASP A 230 36.21 -14.26 -19.12
CA ASP A 230 36.10 -13.73 -17.76
C ASP A 230 36.05 -14.90 -16.77
N ASP A 231 37.08 -15.03 -15.94
CA ASP A 231 37.24 -16.13 -14.98
C ASP A 231 36.20 -16.11 -13.85
N ARG A 232 35.51 -14.98 -13.68
CA ARG A 232 34.37 -14.84 -12.77
C ARG A 232 33.08 -15.44 -13.33
N ILE A 233 33.06 -15.87 -14.59
CA ILE A 233 31.90 -16.56 -15.19
C ILE A 233 32.20 -18.05 -15.20
N GLN A 234 31.36 -18.81 -14.49
CA GLN A 234 31.45 -20.26 -14.39
C GLN A 234 30.12 -20.89 -14.80
N PHE A 235 30.16 -22.10 -15.33
CA PHE A 235 28.95 -22.84 -15.65
C PHE A 235 29.11 -24.34 -15.39
N VAL A 236 27.99 -24.99 -15.08
CA VAL A 236 27.85 -26.45 -15.08
C VAL A 236 26.96 -26.86 -16.24
N LYS A 237 27.44 -27.82 -17.04
CA LYS A 237 26.66 -28.46 -18.10
C LYS A 237 25.97 -29.70 -17.54
N ASN A 238 24.66 -29.82 -17.78
CA ASN A 238 23.89 -30.99 -17.40
C ASN A 238 23.56 -31.83 -18.64
N ASP A 239 23.82 -33.13 -18.56
CA ASP A 239 23.55 -34.06 -19.67
C ASP A 239 22.04 -34.24 -19.90
N MET A 240 21.25 -34.17 -18.82
CA MET A 240 19.80 -34.31 -18.86
C MET A 240 19.10 -32.96 -18.71
N PRO A 241 17.95 -32.76 -19.36
CA PRO A 241 17.10 -31.60 -19.12
C PRO A 241 16.69 -31.50 -17.64
N LEU A 242 16.87 -30.33 -17.03
CA LEU A 242 16.52 -30.08 -15.63
C LEU A 242 15.30 -29.17 -15.50
N LYS A 243 14.53 -29.38 -14.43
CA LYS A 243 13.48 -28.44 -14.02
C LYS A 243 14.06 -27.28 -13.23
N ILE A 244 13.27 -26.22 -13.04
CA ILE A 244 13.72 -24.95 -12.48
C ILE A 244 14.42 -25.10 -11.12
N SER A 245 13.85 -25.83 -10.14
CA SER A 245 14.50 -26.01 -8.84
C SER A 245 15.85 -26.73 -8.95
N GLU A 246 15.88 -27.85 -9.67
CA GLU A 246 17.10 -28.66 -9.84
C GLU A 246 18.18 -27.86 -10.57
N ASN A 247 17.80 -27.13 -11.61
CA ASN A 247 18.69 -26.31 -12.40
C ASN A 247 19.29 -25.15 -11.56
N THR A 248 18.47 -24.43 -10.80
CA THR A 248 18.97 -23.39 -9.87
C THR A 248 19.87 -24.00 -8.80
N ASN A 249 19.58 -25.20 -8.33
CA ASN A 249 20.41 -25.89 -7.34
C ASN A 249 21.80 -26.22 -7.85
N GLU A 250 21.96 -26.65 -9.11
CA GLU A 250 23.27 -26.88 -9.71
C GLU A 250 24.08 -25.58 -9.79
N ALA A 251 23.44 -24.44 -10.08
CA ALA A 251 24.09 -23.13 -10.03
C ALA A 251 24.52 -22.74 -8.61
N ILE A 252 23.69 -23.02 -7.60
CA ILE A 252 24.04 -22.78 -6.18
C ILE A 252 25.27 -23.59 -5.75
N LYS A 253 25.40 -24.84 -6.20
CA LYS A 253 26.51 -25.73 -5.79
C LYS A 253 27.89 -25.22 -6.20
N ILE A 254 27.98 -24.49 -7.31
CA ILE A 254 29.25 -23.92 -7.80
C ILE A 254 29.53 -22.52 -7.26
N ALA A 255 28.60 -21.93 -6.49
CA ALA A 255 28.74 -20.59 -5.93
C ALA A 255 29.77 -20.52 -4.78
N THR A 256 30.68 -19.56 -4.84
CA THR A 256 31.80 -19.34 -3.89
C THR A 256 31.75 -17.99 -3.15
N GLY A 257 30.82 -17.10 -3.48
CA GLY A 257 30.62 -15.80 -2.86
C GLY A 257 29.90 -15.81 -1.50
N ASP A 258 30.27 -14.84 -0.65
CA ASP A 258 29.71 -14.62 0.69
C ASP A 258 28.19 -14.39 0.70
N PHE A 259 27.66 -13.87 -0.42
CA PHE A 259 26.24 -13.69 -0.67
C PHE A 259 25.84 -14.33 -2.00
N VAL A 260 24.64 -14.89 -2.04
CA VAL A 260 24.03 -15.50 -3.23
C VAL A 260 22.91 -14.59 -3.71
N ALA A 261 23.00 -14.14 -4.96
CA ALA A 261 22.01 -13.31 -5.62
C ALA A 261 21.25 -14.12 -6.67
N PHE A 262 19.93 -14.01 -6.68
CA PHE A 262 19.07 -14.72 -7.64
C PHE A 262 18.72 -13.79 -8.81
N ALA A 263 18.89 -14.28 -10.03
CA ALA A 263 18.55 -13.57 -11.25
C ALA A 263 18.10 -14.53 -12.35
N ASP A 264 17.22 -14.04 -13.21
CA ASP A 264 16.73 -14.77 -14.36
C ASP A 264 17.56 -14.48 -15.61
N HIS A 265 17.65 -15.47 -16.49
CA HIS A 265 18.59 -15.52 -17.60
C HIS A 265 18.36 -14.46 -18.69
N ASP A 266 17.22 -13.79 -18.66
CA ASP A 266 16.76 -12.80 -19.62
C ASP A 266 16.49 -11.43 -19.01
N ASP A 267 16.80 -11.18 -17.74
CA ASP A 267 16.55 -9.89 -17.10
C ASP A 267 17.75 -8.93 -17.18
N LEU A 268 17.62 -7.76 -16.55
CA LEU A 268 18.64 -6.72 -16.48
C LEU A 268 18.79 -6.18 -15.05
N LEU A 269 20.02 -5.86 -14.67
CA LEU A 269 20.31 -5.12 -13.44
C LEU A 269 20.72 -3.68 -13.76
N THR A 270 20.49 -2.76 -12.81
CA THR A 270 21.07 -1.42 -12.90
C THR A 270 22.57 -1.47 -12.61
N PRO A 271 23.42 -0.60 -13.20
CA PRO A 271 24.88 -0.65 -13.00
C PRO A 271 25.35 -0.42 -11.55
N ASP A 272 24.48 0.10 -10.68
CA ASP A 272 24.75 0.38 -9.27
C ASP A 272 24.18 -0.67 -8.30
N ALA A 273 23.53 -1.73 -8.79
CA ALA A 273 22.84 -2.72 -7.97
C ALA A 273 23.73 -3.31 -6.86
N LEU A 274 24.89 -3.87 -7.22
CA LEU A 274 25.81 -4.44 -6.23
C LEU A 274 26.47 -3.39 -5.35
N TYR A 275 26.70 -2.18 -5.87
CA TYR A 275 27.26 -1.08 -5.07
C TYR A 275 26.31 -0.71 -3.93
N GLU A 276 25.00 -0.62 -4.21
CA GLU A 276 24.00 -0.33 -3.17
C GLU A 276 23.86 -1.47 -2.16
N CYS A 277 23.96 -2.74 -2.58
CA CYS A 277 24.02 -3.87 -1.66
C CYS A 277 25.24 -3.78 -0.72
N VAL A 278 26.44 -3.54 -1.26
CA VAL A 278 27.67 -3.45 -0.45
C VAL A 278 27.64 -2.23 0.47
N LYS A 279 27.10 -1.11 0.00
CA LYS A 279 26.92 0.10 0.82
C LYS A 279 26.00 -0.17 2.03
N ALA A 280 24.91 -0.89 1.84
CA ALA A 280 24.05 -1.32 2.95
C ALA A 280 24.83 -2.22 3.92
N LEU A 281 25.56 -3.22 3.43
CA LEU A 281 26.39 -4.13 4.25
C LEU A 281 27.54 -3.43 5.00
N ASN A 282 28.03 -2.30 4.49
CA ASN A 282 29.02 -1.48 5.19
C ASN A 282 28.39 -0.55 6.24
N THR A 283 27.08 -0.29 6.12
CA THR A 283 26.32 0.44 7.15
C THR A 283 25.93 -0.51 8.29
N ASP A 284 25.50 -1.73 7.96
CA ASP A 284 25.22 -2.79 8.92
C ASP A 284 25.67 -4.17 8.39
N LYS A 285 26.68 -4.74 9.05
CA LYS A 285 27.24 -6.06 8.70
C LYS A 285 26.38 -7.23 9.18
N ASN A 286 25.37 -6.96 10.00
CA ASN A 286 24.46 -7.98 10.50
C ASN A 286 23.36 -8.33 9.50
N ILE A 287 23.20 -7.54 8.43
CA ILE A 287 22.25 -7.83 7.35
C ILE A 287 22.51 -9.23 6.78
N GLU A 288 21.44 -10.02 6.72
CA GLU A 288 21.45 -11.41 6.28
C GLU A 288 20.77 -11.58 4.93
N LEU A 289 19.70 -10.81 4.70
CA LEU A 289 18.96 -10.79 3.44
C LEU A 289 18.85 -9.36 2.94
N LEU A 290 19.02 -9.16 1.63
CA LEU A 290 18.70 -7.91 0.95
C LEU A 290 17.66 -8.16 -0.14
N TYR A 291 16.78 -7.18 -0.32
CA TYR A 291 15.97 -7.10 -1.53
C TYR A 291 15.80 -5.66 -2.00
N SER A 292 15.48 -5.47 -3.29
CA SER A 292 15.30 -4.15 -3.90
C SER A 292 13.90 -3.95 -4.46
N ASP A 293 13.56 -2.70 -4.77
CA ASP A 293 12.49 -2.41 -5.72
C ASP A 293 12.85 -2.96 -7.11
N GLU A 294 11.84 -3.14 -7.95
CA GLU A 294 11.98 -3.67 -9.30
C GLU A 294 11.06 -2.93 -10.28
N ASP A 295 11.28 -3.16 -11.56
CA ASP A 295 10.44 -2.62 -12.63
C ASP A 295 10.37 -3.59 -13.80
N LYS A 296 9.42 -3.37 -14.71
CA LYS A 296 9.34 -4.11 -15.96
C LYS A 296 9.91 -3.30 -17.11
N VAL A 297 10.63 -3.99 -17.98
CA VAL A 297 11.18 -3.48 -19.23
C VAL A 297 10.67 -4.30 -20.40
N THR A 298 10.46 -3.65 -21.55
CA THR A 298 10.11 -4.34 -22.80
C THR A 298 11.18 -5.35 -23.22
N MET A 299 10.80 -6.34 -24.03
CA MET A 299 11.74 -7.38 -24.51
C MET A 299 12.98 -6.79 -25.20
N ASP A 300 12.87 -5.63 -25.86
CA ASP A 300 14.01 -4.96 -26.48
C ASP A 300 14.90 -4.16 -25.51
N GLY A 301 14.53 -4.11 -24.22
CA GLY A 301 15.27 -3.46 -23.15
C GLY A 301 15.19 -1.93 -23.14
N LYS A 302 14.25 -1.32 -23.87
CA LYS A 302 14.24 0.13 -24.09
C LYS A 302 13.18 0.91 -23.32
N HIS A 303 12.03 0.31 -23.03
CA HIS A 303 10.92 1.01 -22.39
C HIS A 303 10.54 0.35 -21.07
N TYR A 304 10.43 1.19 -20.04
CA TYR A 304 10.20 0.83 -18.65
C TYR A 304 8.81 1.30 -18.23
N PHE A 305 7.99 0.43 -17.59
CA PHE A 305 6.54 0.69 -17.56
C PHE A 305 5.76 0.25 -16.32
N GLN A 306 6.32 -0.51 -15.38
CA GLN A 306 5.56 -0.97 -14.20
C GLN A 306 6.45 -1.08 -12.96
N PRO A 307 6.84 0.06 -12.35
CA PRO A 307 7.69 0.04 -11.17
C PRO A 307 6.92 -0.48 -9.95
N HIS A 308 7.54 -1.41 -9.24
CA HIS A 308 7.07 -1.91 -7.96
C HIS A 308 7.94 -1.35 -6.84
N PHE A 309 7.41 -0.31 -6.18
CA PHE A 309 7.98 0.32 -5.00
C PHE A 309 7.45 -0.39 -3.76
N LYS A 310 8.27 -1.30 -3.24
CA LYS A 310 7.97 -2.22 -2.16
C LYS A 310 8.05 -1.51 -0.81
N SER A 311 7.36 -2.05 0.19
CA SER A 311 7.61 -1.67 1.58
C SER A 311 8.93 -2.27 2.06
N ASP A 312 9.39 -1.82 3.22
CA ASP A 312 10.30 -2.61 4.04
C ASP A 312 9.65 -3.94 4.45
N PHE A 313 10.42 -4.81 5.12
CA PHE A 313 10.03 -6.20 5.33
C PHE A 313 8.65 -6.32 6.01
N ASN A 314 7.74 -7.02 5.34
CA ASN A 314 6.34 -7.15 5.72
C ASN A 314 5.96 -8.64 5.61
N LEU A 315 6.00 -9.32 6.76
CA LEU A 315 5.84 -10.77 6.79
C LEU A 315 4.43 -11.20 6.39
N ASP A 316 3.43 -10.42 6.79
CA ASP A 316 2.04 -10.73 6.46
C ASP A 316 1.73 -10.47 4.99
N LEU A 317 2.32 -9.44 4.38
CA LEU A 317 2.28 -9.26 2.93
C LEU A 317 3.00 -10.40 2.21
N LEU A 318 4.15 -10.85 2.73
CA LEU A 318 4.88 -12.01 2.21
C LEU A 318 4.11 -13.33 2.39
N ARG A 319 3.11 -13.41 3.27
CA ARG A 319 2.22 -14.58 3.36
C ARG A 319 1.03 -14.47 2.40
N SER A 320 0.70 -13.26 1.96
CA SER A 320 -0.34 -13.01 0.97
C SER A 320 0.19 -13.06 -0.47
N MET A 321 1.43 -12.69 -0.73
CA MET A 321 2.06 -12.77 -2.05
C MET A 321 3.59 -12.71 -1.96
N ASN A 322 4.27 -13.31 -2.94
CA ASN A 322 5.71 -13.10 -3.08
C ASN A 322 5.95 -11.68 -3.64
N TYR A 323 6.14 -10.69 -2.76
CA TYR A 323 6.43 -9.31 -3.19
C TYR A 323 7.93 -9.00 -3.23
N ILE A 324 8.78 -9.87 -2.65
CA ILE A 324 10.24 -9.69 -2.58
C ILE A 324 10.87 -9.91 -3.97
N CYS A 325 10.52 -11.02 -4.62
CA CYS A 325 10.97 -11.41 -5.95
C CYS A 325 12.45 -11.09 -6.22
N HIS A 326 12.77 -10.20 -7.18
CA HIS A 326 14.14 -9.82 -7.53
C HIS A 326 14.37 -8.31 -7.33
N LEU A 327 15.59 -7.83 -7.10
CA LEU A 327 16.79 -8.58 -6.78
C LEU A 327 16.70 -9.10 -5.34
N PHE A 328 16.78 -10.40 -5.12
CA PHE A 328 16.90 -11.02 -3.79
C PHE A 328 18.31 -11.54 -3.59
N VAL A 329 18.91 -11.18 -2.45
CA VAL A 329 20.27 -11.55 -2.08
C VAL A 329 20.26 -12.14 -0.68
N ALA A 330 20.80 -13.34 -0.53
CA ALA A 330 20.88 -14.05 0.74
C ALA A 330 22.33 -14.31 1.13
N LYS A 331 22.67 -14.08 2.39
CA LYS A 331 23.97 -14.46 2.95
C LYS A 331 24.14 -15.97 2.85
N ARG A 332 25.34 -16.42 2.47
CA ARG A 332 25.65 -17.84 2.22
C ARG A 332 25.22 -18.76 3.36
N ASN A 333 25.52 -18.39 4.60
CA ASN A 333 25.18 -19.21 5.76
C ASN A 333 23.65 -19.40 5.92
N ILE A 334 22.84 -18.44 5.47
CA ILE A 334 21.38 -18.57 5.43
C ILE A 334 20.96 -19.51 4.32
N VAL A 335 21.56 -19.40 3.13
CA VAL A 335 21.30 -20.32 2.00
C VAL A 335 21.63 -21.77 2.39
N GLU A 336 22.77 -21.99 3.04
CA GLU A 336 23.21 -23.32 3.53
C GLU A 336 22.25 -23.90 4.57
N GLN A 337 21.76 -23.08 5.50
CA GLN A 337 20.81 -23.51 6.54
C GLN A 337 19.40 -23.73 5.99
N ALA A 338 18.94 -22.86 5.10
CA ALA A 338 17.65 -22.99 4.43
C ALA A 338 17.60 -24.27 3.58
N GLY A 339 18.76 -24.66 3.03
CA GLY A 339 18.91 -25.74 2.07
C GLY A 339 18.46 -25.35 0.66
N LEU A 340 18.73 -26.24 -0.28
CA LEU A 340 18.44 -26.07 -1.71
C LEU A 340 16.94 -25.86 -2.02
N LEU A 341 16.64 -25.38 -3.23
CA LEU A 341 15.27 -25.25 -3.74
C LEU A 341 14.63 -26.63 -3.87
N LYS A 342 13.34 -26.72 -3.58
CA LYS A 342 12.62 -27.99 -3.48
C LYS A 342 11.72 -28.19 -4.71
N PRO A 343 11.95 -29.23 -5.54
CA PRO A 343 11.19 -29.46 -6.78
C PRO A 343 9.66 -29.57 -6.62
N LYS A 344 9.18 -29.94 -5.43
CA LYS A 344 7.74 -29.97 -5.13
C LYS A 344 7.06 -28.59 -5.19
N PHE A 345 7.84 -27.51 -5.25
CA PHE A 345 7.37 -26.14 -5.40
C PHE A 345 7.73 -25.55 -6.77
N ASP A 346 8.14 -26.34 -7.77
CA ASP A 346 8.40 -25.82 -9.12
C ASP A 346 7.21 -24.97 -9.62
N GLY A 347 7.50 -23.75 -10.07
CA GLY A 347 6.54 -22.69 -10.39
C GLY A 347 6.44 -21.58 -9.33
N ALA A 348 6.82 -21.88 -8.08
CA ALA A 348 6.91 -20.94 -6.96
C ALA A 348 8.07 -21.32 -5.99
N GLN A 349 9.12 -21.90 -6.56
CA GLN A 349 10.27 -22.44 -5.82
C GLN A 349 11.07 -21.35 -5.12
N ASP A 350 11.11 -20.16 -5.73
CA ASP A 350 11.65 -18.93 -5.19
C ASP A 350 10.88 -18.49 -3.95
N TYR A 351 9.55 -18.58 -3.98
CA TYR A 351 8.71 -18.17 -2.86
C TYR A 351 8.91 -19.05 -1.63
N ASP A 352 8.94 -20.39 -1.78
CA ASP A 352 9.29 -21.29 -0.67
C ASP A 352 10.72 -21.02 -0.15
N PHE A 353 11.66 -20.76 -1.05
CA PHE A 353 13.04 -20.48 -0.67
C PHE A 353 13.17 -19.17 0.12
N VAL A 354 12.54 -18.09 -0.34
CA VAL A 354 12.46 -16.81 0.37
C VAL A 354 11.82 -17.01 1.75
N LEU A 355 10.69 -17.72 1.84
CA LEU A 355 10.02 -18.01 3.12
C LEU A 355 10.95 -18.76 4.09
N ARG A 356 11.71 -19.75 3.62
CA ARG A 356 12.71 -20.45 4.47
C ARG A 356 13.87 -19.54 4.89
N CYS A 357 14.34 -18.67 4.00
CA CYS A 357 15.39 -17.72 4.33
C CYS A 357 14.94 -16.73 5.42
N VAL A 358 13.73 -16.18 5.31
CA VAL A 358 13.21 -15.22 6.31
C VAL A 358 12.92 -15.90 7.66
N GLU A 359 12.55 -17.18 7.68
CA GLU A 359 12.43 -17.97 8.92
C GLU A 359 13.75 -18.05 9.72
N LEU A 360 14.88 -17.94 9.03
CA LEU A 360 16.23 -18.09 9.58
C LEU A 360 16.96 -16.76 9.78
N SER A 361 16.33 -15.64 9.42
CA SER A 361 16.98 -14.32 9.40
C SER A 361 16.33 -13.37 10.40
N GLN A 362 17.14 -12.51 11.00
CA GLN A 362 16.68 -11.42 11.87
C GLN A 362 16.84 -10.06 11.21
N ASN A 363 17.84 -9.91 10.34
CA ASN A 363 18.18 -8.63 9.71
C ASN A 363 17.93 -8.70 8.20
N ILE A 364 16.72 -8.29 7.81
CA ILE A 364 16.26 -8.24 6.42
C ILE A 364 16.24 -6.77 6.00
N TYR A 365 16.96 -6.44 4.94
CA TYR A 365 17.12 -5.05 4.50
C TYR A 365 16.53 -4.82 3.12
N HIS A 366 15.65 -3.83 3.04
CA HIS A 366 15.10 -3.34 1.79
C HIS A 366 15.94 -2.16 1.26
N ILE A 367 16.34 -2.23 -0.01
CA ILE A 367 16.95 -1.12 -0.72
C ILE A 367 15.85 -0.45 -1.57
N PRO A 368 15.33 0.73 -1.19
CA PRO A 368 14.21 1.39 -1.88
C PRO A 368 14.66 2.09 -3.18
N LYS A 369 15.25 1.29 -4.07
CA LYS A 369 15.76 1.65 -5.38
C LYS A 369 15.43 0.53 -6.35
N ILE A 370 15.06 0.89 -7.56
CA ILE A 370 14.90 -0.06 -8.65
C ILE A 370 16.30 -0.51 -9.06
N LEU A 371 16.66 -1.75 -8.71
CA LEU A 371 17.97 -2.33 -9.02
C LEU A 371 17.88 -3.51 -9.99
N TYR A 372 16.66 -3.89 -10.36
CA TYR A 372 16.36 -5.06 -11.17
C TYR A 372 15.19 -4.78 -12.13
N HIS A 373 15.29 -5.28 -13.35
CA HIS A 373 14.33 -5.05 -14.43
C HIS A 373 13.91 -6.34 -15.12
N TRP A 374 12.61 -6.63 -15.07
CA TRP A 374 12.02 -7.84 -15.63
C TRP A 374 11.70 -7.63 -17.09
N ARG A 375 12.24 -8.47 -17.98
CA ARG A 375 11.78 -8.46 -19.37
C ARG A 375 10.37 -9.01 -19.44
N SER A 376 9.46 -8.18 -19.93
CA SER A 376 8.06 -8.55 -20.15
C SER A 376 7.56 -7.93 -21.45
N HIS A 377 6.74 -8.67 -22.17
CA HIS A 377 5.83 -8.05 -23.12
C HIS A 377 4.81 -7.23 -22.33
N ALA A 378 4.54 -6.00 -22.75
CA ALA A 378 3.52 -5.15 -22.11
C ALA A 378 2.12 -5.81 -22.16
N GLU A 379 1.88 -6.69 -23.14
CA GLU A 379 0.60 -7.36 -23.38
C GLU A 379 0.50 -8.77 -22.77
N SER A 380 1.63 -9.45 -22.45
CA SER A 380 1.62 -10.87 -22.05
C SER A 380 1.32 -11.15 -20.57
N THR A 381 0.90 -10.14 -19.80
CA THR A 381 0.52 -10.34 -18.38
C THR A 381 -0.74 -11.21 -18.19
N ALA A 382 -1.43 -11.61 -19.27
CA ALA A 382 -2.70 -12.32 -19.24
C ALA A 382 -2.80 -13.56 -20.15
N GLU A 383 -1.72 -13.98 -20.84
CA GLU A 383 -1.83 -15.09 -21.79
C GLU A 383 -1.78 -16.45 -21.07
N ASN A 384 -3.00 -16.95 -20.82
CA ASN A 384 -3.38 -18.31 -20.40
C ASN A 384 -3.03 -18.73 -18.96
N PRO A 385 -3.71 -18.18 -17.94
CA PRO A 385 -3.53 -18.55 -16.53
C PRO A 385 -3.78 -20.03 -16.23
N GLU A 386 -4.68 -20.68 -16.98
CA GLU A 386 -5.03 -22.10 -16.79
C GLU A 386 -3.82 -23.03 -16.98
N SER A 387 -2.96 -22.72 -17.95
CA SER A 387 -1.71 -23.47 -18.20
C SER A 387 -0.66 -23.31 -17.08
N LYS A 388 -0.83 -22.31 -16.20
CA LYS A 388 0.08 -21.95 -15.10
C LYS A 388 -0.53 -22.18 -13.72
N MET A 389 -1.70 -22.81 -13.60
CA MET A 389 -2.35 -23.09 -12.31
C MET A 389 -1.46 -23.86 -11.32
N TYR A 390 -0.59 -24.73 -11.83
CA TYR A 390 0.36 -25.47 -11.00
C TYR A 390 1.29 -24.53 -10.21
N ALA A 391 1.67 -23.38 -10.77
CA ALA A 391 2.56 -22.41 -10.12
C ALA A 391 1.86 -21.68 -8.97
N PHE A 392 0.59 -21.29 -9.17
CA PHE A 392 -0.22 -20.72 -8.09
C PHE A 392 -0.47 -21.74 -6.98
N GLU A 393 -0.77 -22.99 -7.34
CA GLU A 393 -0.92 -24.08 -6.36
C GLU A 393 0.39 -24.35 -5.60
N ALA A 394 1.53 -24.32 -6.28
CA ALA A 394 2.85 -24.40 -5.66
C ALA A 394 3.07 -23.24 -4.67
N GLY A 395 2.68 -22.01 -5.02
CA GLY A 395 2.81 -20.86 -4.14
C GLY A 395 1.90 -20.96 -2.90
N LYS A 396 0.66 -21.40 -3.05
CA LYS A 396 -0.23 -21.71 -1.92
C LYS A 396 0.40 -22.74 -0.98
N ASN A 397 0.96 -23.80 -1.56
CA ASN A 397 1.64 -24.86 -0.81
C ASN A 397 2.95 -24.37 -0.16
N ALA A 398 3.65 -23.40 -0.75
CA ALA A 398 4.83 -22.78 -0.16
C ALA A 398 4.49 -22.01 1.12
N VAL A 399 3.43 -21.19 1.09
CA VAL A 399 2.93 -20.48 2.29
C VAL A 399 2.43 -21.47 3.34
N GLN A 400 1.68 -22.51 2.95
CA GLN A 400 1.24 -23.54 3.89
C GLN A 400 2.44 -24.22 4.55
N ALA A 401 3.45 -24.59 3.77
CA ALA A 401 4.66 -25.23 4.30
C ALA A 401 5.48 -24.29 5.22
N HIS A 402 5.45 -22.98 4.99
CA HIS A 402 6.02 -21.99 5.90
C HIS A 402 5.31 -21.99 7.26
N LEU A 403 3.97 -21.92 7.26
CA LEU A 403 3.17 -21.93 8.49
C LEU A 403 3.35 -23.25 9.25
N ASP A 404 3.39 -24.38 8.54
CA ASP A 404 3.62 -25.71 9.12
C ASP A 404 5.00 -25.81 9.80
N ARG A 405 6.07 -25.26 9.18
CA ARG A 405 7.42 -25.23 9.77
C ARG A 405 7.49 -24.40 11.04
N LEU A 406 6.75 -23.29 11.10
CA LEU A 406 6.63 -22.44 12.28
C LEU A 406 5.69 -23.01 13.35
N GLY A 407 5.00 -24.12 13.06
CA GLY A 407 4.00 -24.70 13.96
C GLY A 407 2.74 -23.85 14.11
N ILE A 408 2.49 -22.93 13.18
CA ILE A 408 1.32 -22.05 13.17
C ILE A 408 0.13 -22.83 12.58
N LYS A 409 -0.94 -22.98 13.37
CA LYS A 409 -2.16 -23.65 12.93
C LYS A 409 -2.98 -22.73 12.04
N ALA A 410 -2.87 -22.93 10.73
CA ALA A 410 -3.60 -22.16 9.75
C ALA A 410 -3.79 -22.97 8.46
N LYS A 411 -4.78 -22.55 7.67
CA LYS A 411 -5.05 -23.06 6.33
C LYS A 411 -4.84 -21.94 5.31
N VAL A 412 -4.05 -22.20 4.28
CA VAL A 412 -3.86 -21.28 3.16
C VAL A 412 -4.83 -21.61 2.05
N GLU A 413 -5.53 -20.58 1.57
CA GLU A 413 -6.48 -20.63 0.46
C GLU A 413 -6.03 -19.69 -0.66
N MET A 414 -6.50 -19.93 -1.88
CA MET A 414 -6.33 -18.96 -2.96
C MET A 414 -7.06 -17.66 -2.60
N GLY A 415 -6.43 -16.53 -2.90
CA GLY A 415 -7.06 -15.22 -2.81
C GLY A 415 -8.01 -14.94 -3.97
N GLN A 416 -8.53 -13.71 -4.01
CA GLN A 416 -9.44 -13.25 -5.06
C GLN A 416 -8.81 -13.30 -6.47
N TYR A 417 -7.49 -13.07 -6.57
CA TYR A 417 -6.73 -13.15 -7.81
C TYR A 417 -5.61 -14.18 -7.69
N LEU A 418 -5.25 -14.80 -8.81
CA LEU A 418 -4.17 -15.77 -8.88
C LEU A 418 -2.84 -15.15 -8.44
N GLY A 419 -2.06 -15.91 -7.66
CA GLY A 419 -0.81 -15.45 -7.05
C GLY A 419 -0.99 -14.72 -5.73
N LEU A 420 -2.23 -14.46 -5.30
CA LEU A 420 -2.56 -13.98 -3.97
C LEU A 420 -3.10 -15.12 -3.11
N TYR A 421 -2.84 -15.07 -1.80
CA TYR A 421 -3.22 -16.11 -0.85
C TYR A 421 -3.87 -15.52 0.40
N ARG A 422 -4.87 -16.23 0.93
CA ARG A 422 -5.53 -15.93 2.20
C ARG A 422 -5.07 -16.95 3.24
N THR A 423 -4.57 -16.46 4.37
CA THR A 423 -4.24 -17.31 5.52
C THR A 423 -5.37 -17.26 6.53
N LYS A 424 -6.07 -18.39 6.73
CA LYS A 424 -7.09 -18.55 7.78
C LYS A 424 -6.48 -19.22 9.00
N TYR A 425 -6.31 -18.47 10.08
CA TYR A 425 -5.80 -19.02 11.33
C TYR A 425 -6.87 -19.89 12.01
N ILE A 426 -6.44 -21.04 12.52
CA ILE A 426 -7.33 -21.97 13.22
C ILE A 426 -7.33 -21.61 14.70
N LEU A 427 -8.49 -21.18 15.18
CA LEU A 427 -8.70 -20.84 16.60
C LEU A 427 -8.85 -22.13 17.42
N GLU A 428 -7.79 -22.55 18.11
CA GLU A 428 -7.83 -23.69 19.04
C GLU A 428 -8.57 -23.33 20.34
N GLU A 429 -8.49 -22.06 20.74
CA GLU A 429 -9.17 -21.48 21.88
C GLU A 429 -10.17 -20.42 21.42
N LYS A 430 -11.23 -20.23 22.21
CA LYS A 430 -12.22 -19.17 21.98
C LYS A 430 -12.21 -18.20 23.17
N PRO A 431 -11.18 -17.36 23.33
CA PRO A 431 -11.08 -16.41 24.44
C PRO A 431 -12.21 -15.37 24.41
N LEU A 432 -12.57 -14.84 25.58
CA LEU A 432 -13.57 -13.78 25.65
C LEU A 432 -13.03 -12.50 24.99
N ILE A 433 -13.83 -11.91 24.08
CA ILE A 433 -13.58 -10.58 23.52
C ILE A 433 -14.49 -9.58 24.24
N SER A 434 -13.89 -8.54 24.83
CA SER A 434 -14.61 -7.37 25.32
C SER A 434 -14.73 -6.34 24.21
N ILE A 435 -15.95 -6.08 23.74
CA ILE A 435 -16.25 -5.06 22.74
C ILE A 435 -16.56 -3.75 23.46
N LEU A 436 -15.70 -2.74 23.28
CA LEU A 436 -15.81 -1.44 23.94
C LEU A 436 -16.42 -0.43 22.98
N ILE A 437 -17.58 0.12 23.34
CA ILE A 437 -18.37 1.00 22.48
C ILE A 437 -18.74 2.27 23.25
N PRO A 438 -18.02 3.39 23.05
CA PRO A 438 -18.46 4.71 23.51
C PRO A 438 -19.81 5.10 22.87
N ASN A 439 -20.75 5.61 23.66
CA ASN A 439 -22.05 6.05 23.14
C ASN A 439 -22.65 7.22 23.94
N LYS A 440 -23.01 8.28 23.20
CA LYS A 440 -23.79 9.43 23.69
C LYS A 440 -24.93 9.68 22.71
N ASP A 441 -26.18 9.49 23.12
CA ASP A 441 -27.41 9.88 22.41
C ASP A 441 -27.61 9.33 20.98
N HIS A 442 -26.82 8.33 20.57
CA HIS A 442 -26.87 7.68 19.26
C HIS A 442 -27.47 6.26 19.36
N ILE A 443 -28.71 6.18 19.83
CA ILE A 443 -29.42 4.91 20.09
C ILE A 443 -29.52 4.04 18.83
N ASP A 444 -29.97 4.63 17.72
CA ASP A 444 -30.20 3.91 16.46
C ASP A 444 -28.90 3.31 15.90
N ASP A 445 -27.80 4.04 16.01
CA ASP A 445 -26.49 3.59 15.54
C ASP A 445 -25.99 2.44 16.42
N LEU A 446 -26.05 2.63 17.75
CA LEU A 446 -25.65 1.61 18.72
C LEU A 446 -26.45 0.31 18.58
N GLU A 447 -27.77 0.41 18.40
CA GLU A 447 -28.63 -0.76 18.20
C GLU A 447 -28.23 -1.51 16.93
N LYS A 448 -28.04 -0.80 15.80
CA LYS A 448 -27.59 -1.41 14.53
C LYS A 448 -26.22 -2.07 14.68
N CYS A 449 -25.30 -1.44 15.40
CA CYS A 449 -23.97 -1.99 15.66
C CYS A 449 -24.05 -3.33 16.43
N ILE A 450 -24.69 -3.34 17.61
CA ILE A 450 -24.83 -4.55 18.43
C ILE A 450 -25.59 -5.63 17.68
N LYS A 451 -26.70 -5.27 17.03
CA LYS A 451 -27.54 -6.20 16.27
C LYS A 451 -26.74 -6.84 15.13
N SER A 452 -25.94 -6.06 14.39
CA SER A 452 -25.12 -6.60 13.30
C SER A 452 -24.16 -7.69 13.81
N ILE A 453 -23.57 -7.52 15.00
CA ILE A 453 -22.66 -8.49 15.60
C ILE A 453 -23.42 -9.71 16.10
N GLU A 454 -24.49 -9.52 16.88
CA GLU A 454 -25.26 -10.64 17.45
C GLU A 454 -25.91 -11.52 16.38
N GLU A 455 -26.42 -10.91 15.31
CA GLU A 455 -27.10 -11.63 14.22
C GLU A 455 -26.14 -12.27 13.23
N LYS A 456 -25.06 -11.59 12.82
CA LYS A 456 -24.18 -12.08 11.74
C LYS A 456 -22.94 -12.82 12.23
N SER A 457 -22.32 -12.39 13.34
CA SER A 457 -21.01 -12.94 13.73
C SER A 457 -21.14 -14.42 14.13
N THR A 458 -20.25 -15.27 13.64
CA THR A 458 -20.15 -16.67 14.06
C THR A 458 -19.43 -16.83 15.41
N TYR A 459 -18.65 -15.83 15.83
CA TYR A 459 -18.02 -15.80 17.13
C TYR A 459 -19.00 -15.32 18.21
N LYS A 460 -19.22 -16.15 19.24
CA LYS A 460 -20.24 -15.86 20.27
C LYS A 460 -19.70 -15.58 21.68
N ASN A 461 -18.41 -15.82 21.94
CA ASN A 461 -17.83 -15.59 23.28
C ASN A 461 -17.44 -14.12 23.46
N LEU A 462 -18.46 -13.27 23.68
CA LEU A 462 -18.38 -11.82 23.66
C LEU A 462 -18.98 -11.22 24.92
N GLU A 463 -18.48 -10.05 25.33
CA GLU A 463 -19.20 -9.11 26.18
C GLU A 463 -19.18 -7.72 25.54
N TYR A 464 -20.21 -6.91 25.80
CA TYR A 464 -20.31 -5.53 25.32
C TYR A 464 -20.19 -4.58 26.51
N ILE A 465 -19.23 -3.66 26.42
CA ILE A 465 -19.02 -2.60 27.40
C ILE A 465 -19.40 -1.32 26.71
N ILE A 466 -20.64 -0.89 26.94
CA ILE A 466 -21.14 0.36 26.41
C ILE A 466 -20.73 1.45 27.38
N ILE A 467 -19.92 2.39 26.91
CA ILE A 467 -19.35 3.45 27.71
C ILE A 467 -20.20 4.69 27.47
N GLU A 468 -21.17 4.89 28.35
CA GLU A 468 -22.01 6.07 28.36
C GLU A 468 -21.14 7.28 28.74
N ASN A 469 -21.18 8.34 27.92
CA ASN A 469 -20.29 9.48 28.03
C ASN A 469 -21.01 10.83 27.89
N ASN A 470 -21.90 11.11 28.84
CA ASN A 470 -22.66 12.35 29.03
C ASN A 470 -23.87 12.50 28.10
N SER A 471 -24.68 11.45 27.98
CA SER A 471 -25.98 11.49 27.31
C SER A 471 -26.94 12.47 27.98
N GLU A 472 -27.65 13.24 27.16
CA GLU A 472 -28.63 14.25 27.61
C GLU A 472 -30.07 13.79 27.42
N ASN A 473 -30.31 12.85 26.51
CA ASN A 473 -31.65 12.37 26.19
C ASN A 473 -32.08 11.24 27.15
N GLU A 474 -33.23 11.40 27.81
CA GLU A 474 -33.82 10.37 28.69
C GLU A 474 -34.05 9.04 27.96
N GLU A 475 -34.40 9.10 26.67
CA GLU A 475 -34.59 7.93 25.81
C GLU A 475 -33.35 7.03 25.76
N THR A 476 -32.14 7.60 25.86
CA THR A 476 -30.88 6.84 25.86
C THR A 476 -30.78 5.93 27.07
N PHE A 477 -31.16 6.43 28.25
CA PHE A 477 -31.15 5.65 29.48
C PHE A 477 -32.25 4.59 29.50
N VAL A 478 -33.43 4.90 28.96
CA VAL A 478 -34.50 3.92 28.76
C VAL A 478 -34.04 2.79 27.84
N PHE A 479 -33.38 3.12 26.73
CA PHE A 479 -32.81 2.14 25.81
C PHE A 479 -31.76 1.26 26.49
N TYR A 480 -30.83 1.85 27.25
CA TYR A 480 -29.82 1.09 28.01
C TYR A 480 -30.43 0.11 29.01
N ASP A 481 -31.47 0.51 29.72
CA ASP A 481 -32.18 -0.38 30.65
C ASP A 481 -32.92 -1.50 29.94
N GLY A 482 -33.45 -1.23 28.74
CA GLY A 482 -33.99 -2.26 27.85
C GLY A 482 -32.91 -3.26 27.42
N LEU A 483 -31.77 -2.75 26.95
CA LEU A 483 -30.66 -3.53 26.44
C LEU A 483 -30.03 -4.45 27.52
N LYS A 484 -29.86 -3.95 28.75
CA LYS A 484 -29.40 -4.77 29.90
C LYS A 484 -30.34 -5.93 30.21
N LYS A 485 -31.65 -5.75 30.01
CA LYS A 485 -32.67 -6.79 30.28
C LYS A 485 -32.72 -7.84 29.18
N THR A 486 -32.48 -7.45 27.93
CA THR A 486 -32.62 -8.33 26.76
C THR A 486 -31.31 -9.02 26.38
N ASN A 487 -30.15 -8.43 26.66
CA ASN A 487 -28.84 -9.00 26.36
C ASN A 487 -27.96 -9.13 27.62
N PRO A 488 -27.77 -10.35 28.17
CA PRO A 488 -26.97 -10.55 29.38
C PRO A 488 -25.46 -10.31 29.19
N LYS A 489 -24.99 -10.20 27.93
CA LYS A 489 -23.60 -9.87 27.61
C LYS A 489 -23.31 -8.38 27.73
N VAL A 490 -24.35 -7.54 27.86
CA VAL A 490 -24.21 -6.08 27.88
C VAL A 490 -23.97 -5.57 29.29
N ARG A 491 -22.91 -4.78 29.44
CA ARG A 491 -22.63 -3.95 30.60
C ARG A 491 -22.57 -2.50 30.16
N ILE A 492 -23.39 -1.66 30.79
CA ILE A 492 -23.32 -0.20 30.61
C ILE A 492 -22.49 0.38 31.75
N VAL A 493 -21.50 1.20 31.42
CA VAL A 493 -20.64 1.92 32.38
C VAL A 493 -20.69 3.41 32.08
N THR A 494 -20.80 4.24 33.12
CA THR A 494 -20.91 5.70 32.98
C THR A 494 -19.58 6.35 33.26
N TYR A 495 -19.07 7.08 32.26
CA TYR A 495 -17.88 7.92 32.38
C TYR A 495 -18.30 9.34 32.74
N GLU A 496 -17.74 9.87 33.84
CA GLU A 496 -17.95 11.25 34.27
C GLU A 496 -16.75 12.11 33.85
N GLY A 497 -17.00 13.14 33.04
CA GLY A 497 -15.99 14.13 32.63
C GLY A 497 -16.14 14.60 31.19
N ASP A 498 -15.26 15.52 30.77
CA ASP A 498 -15.28 16.05 29.40
C ASP A 498 -15.01 14.96 28.35
N PHE A 499 -15.55 15.17 27.14
CA PHE A 499 -15.35 14.24 26.03
C PHE A 499 -13.86 14.14 25.69
N ASN A 500 -13.33 12.93 25.84
CA ASN A 500 -11.99 12.56 25.44
C ASN A 500 -12.01 11.08 25.08
N TYR A 501 -11.87 10.76 23.79
CA TYR A 501 -12.00 9.39 23.28
C TYR A 501 -11.03 8.44 23.97
N SER A 502 -9.79 8.88 24.21
CA SER A 502 -8.76 8.11 24.90
C SER A 502 -9.14 7.80 26.34
N LYS A 503 -9.60 8.80 27.12
CA LYS A 503 -10.06 8.61 28.51
C LYS A 503 -11.25 7.68 28.59
N ILE A 504 -12.24 7.88 27.73
CA ILE A 504 -13.47 7.09 27.69
C ILE A 504 -13.14 5.61 27.43
N ASN A 505 -12.30 5.33 26.43
CA ASN A 505 -11.89 3.95 26.13
C ASN A 505 -11.00 3.35 27.24
N ASN A 506 -10.02 4.10 27.77
CA ASN A 506 -9.21 3.64 28.91
C ASN A 506 -10.08 3.28 30.13
N PHE A 507 -11.08 4.11 30.43
CA PHE A 507 -12.07 3.86 31.47
C PHE A 507 -12.85 2.57 31.20
N GLY A 508 -13.37 2.39 29.99
CA GLY A 508 -14.09 1.17 29.59
C GLY A 508 -13.25 -0.11 29.77
N VAL A 509 -11.96 -0.06 29.45
CA VAL A 509 -11.03 -1.20 29.63
C VAL A 509 -10.94 -1.67 31.08
N THR A 510 -11.16 -0.80 32.07
CA THR A 510 -11.14 -1.18 33.48
C THR A 510 -12.28 -2.13 33.86
N PHE A 511 -13.36 -2.16 33.08
CA PHE A 511 -14.51 -3.05 33.28
C PHE A 511 -14.49 -4.31 32.42
N ALA A 512 -13.50 -4.41 31.51
CA ALA A 512 -13.34 -5.52 30.59
C ALA A 512 -12.85 -6.78 31.29
N SER A 513 -13.51 -7.89 31.03
CA SER A 513 -13.18 -9.23 31.52
C SER A 513 -12.46 -10.07 30.46
N GLY A 514 -12.59 -9.69 29.18
CA GLY A 514 -12.00 -10.36 28.03
C GLY A 514 -10.48 -10.29 28.01
N GLU A 515 -9.88 -11.34 27.45
CA GLU A 515 -8.44 -11.38 27.17
C GLU A 515 -8.09 -10.49 25.97
N TYR A 516 -9.06 -10.30 25.07
CA TYR A 516 -8.96 -9.45 23.89
C TYR A 516 -9.94 -8.29 24.01
N LEU A 517 -9.46 -7.11 23.62
CA LEU A 517 -10.23 -5.88 23.55
C LEU A 517 -10.52 -5.59 22.08
N LEU A 518 -11.77 -5.27 21.76
CA LEU A 518 -12.17 -4.73 20.47
C LEU A 518 -12.71 -3.32 20.70
N PHE A 519 -11.93 -2.31 20.34
CA PHE A 519 -12.41 -0.92 20.27
C PHE A 519 -13.26 -0.77 19.03
N LEU A 520 -14.48 -0.29 19.19
CA LEU A 520 -15.46 -0.23 18.13
C LEU A 520 -16.32 1.03 18.27
N ASN A 521 -16.42 1.82 17.20
CA ASN A 521 -17.34 2.95 17.18
C ASN A 521 -18.81 2.45 17.12
N ASN A 522 -19.72 3.21 17.72
CA ASN A 522 -21.14 2.87 17.79
C ASN A 522 -21.85 2.92 16.44
N ASP A 523 -21.31 3.63 15.44
CA ASP A 523 -21.82 3.78 14.08
C ASP A 523 -21.14 2.83 13.08
N THR A 524 -20.86 1.60 13.52
CA THR A 524 -20.28 0.54 12.69
C THR A 524 -21.25 -0.63 12.52
N GLN A 525 -21.12 -1.36 11.41
CA GLN A 525 -21.85 -2.61 11.18
C GLN A 525 -20.96 -3.64 10.50
N ILE A 526 -20.88 -4.86 11.05
CA ILE A 526 -20.12 -5.94 10.41
C ILE A 526 -20.81 -6.43 9.13
N ILE A 527 -20.01 -6.79 8.13
CA ILE A 527 -20.47 -7.26 6.84
C ILE A 527 -20.44 -8.78 6.78
N ASN A 528 -19.28 -9.39 7.06
CA ASN A 528 -19.06 -10.83 6.97
C ASN A 528 -19.15 -11.54 8.32
N GLU A 529 -19.56 -12.82 8.30
CA GLU A 529 -19.87 -13.61 9.50
C GLU A 529 -18.62 -14.01 10.31
N ASP A 530 -17.46 -14.16 9.66
CA ASP A 530 -16.16 -14.54 10.23
C ASP A 530 -15.29 -13.34 10.63
N CYS A 531 -15.87 -12.12 10.65
CA CYS A 531 -15.15 -10.87 10.88
C CYS A 531 -14.32 -10.88 12.18
N LEU A 532 -14.89 -11.38 13.27
CA LEU A 532 -14.22 -11.43 14.58
C LEU A 532 -13.15 -12.53 14.63
N GLU A 533 -13.40 -13.68 14.01
CA GLU A 533 -12.42 -14.75 13.85
C GLU A 533 -11.20 -14.31 13.05
N GLU A 534 -11.41 -13.56 11.96
CA GLU A 534 -10.35 -13.02 11.13
C GLU A 534 -9.44 -12.08 11.93
N MET A 535 -10.01 -11.16 12.71
CA MET A 535 -9.20 -10.29 13.57
C MET A 535 -8.52 -11.06 14.70
N LEU A 536 -9.24 -11.96 15.37
CA LEU A 536 -8.74 -12.72 16.51
C LEU A 536 -7.60 -13.67 16.11
N GLY A 537 -7.68 -14.29 14.94
CA GLY A 537 -6.66 -15.18 14.40
C GLY A 537 -5.29 -14.53 14.32
N PHE A 538 -5.23 -13.28 13.84
CA PHE A 538 -4.00 -12.48 13.87
C PHE A 538 -3.63 -12.06 15.30
N ALA A 539 -4.60 -11.58 16.10
CA ALA A 539 -4.33 -11.08 17.46
C ALA A 539 -3.83 -12.15 18.44
N MET A 540 -4.12 -13.43 18.18
CA MET A 540 -3.61 -14.56 18.97
C MET A 540 -2.13 -14.86 18.71
N ARG A 541 -1.55 -14.36 17.61
CA ARG A 541 -0.12 -14.52 17.36
C ARG A 541 0.71 -13.71 18.35
N LYS A 542 1.84 -14.28 18.78
CA LYS A 542 2.71 -13.66 19.78
C LYS A 542 3.43 -12.41 19.29
N ASP A 543 3.73 -12.34 18.01
CA ASP A 543 4.39 -11.22 17.32
C ASP A 543 3.42 -10.05 17.02
N VAL A 544 2.12 -10.30 17.01
CA VAL A 544 1.10 -9.27 16.76
C VAL A 544 0.70 -8.55 18.05
N GLY A 545 0.44 -7.25 17.95
CA GLY A 545 -0.06 -6.43 19.05
C GLY A 545 -1.40 -5.79 18.77
N ILE A 546 -1.67 -5.39 17.52
CA ILE A 546 -2.93 -4.78 17.10
C ILE A 546 -3.36 -5.34 15.75
N VAL A 547 -4.67 -5.49 15.55
CA VAL A 547 -5.29 -5.87 14.28
C VAL A 547 -6.38 -4.86 13.92
N GLY A 548 -6.34 -4.36 12.69
CA GLY A 548 -7.35 -3.47 12.11
C GLY A 548 -8.14 -4.13 10.99
N ALA A 549 -9.39 -3.71 10.85
CA ALA A 549 -10.33 -4.18 9.83
C ALA A 549 -10.28 -3.32 8.55
N ARG A 550 -10.97 -3.76 7.49
CA ARG A 550 -11.30 -2.95 6.32
C ARG A 550 -12.63 -2.23 6.57
N LEU A 551 -12.63 -0.91 6.42
CA LEU A 551 -13.82 -0.07 6.63
C LEU A 551 -14.26 0.58 5.33
N TYR A 552 -15.58 0.60 5.11
CA TYR A 552 -16.22 1.26 4.00
C TYR A 552 -17.11 2.41 4.48
N TYR A 553 -17.22 3.44 3.64
CA TYR A 553 -18.31 4.40 3.69
C TYR A 553 -19.63 3.75 3.24
N GLU A 554 -20.75 4.46 3.46
CA GLU A 554 -22.10 4.00 3.08
C GLU A 554 -22.27 3.81 1.55
N ASP A 555 -21.40 4.42 0.74
CA ASP A 555 -21.40 4.33 -0.72
C ASP A 555 -20.49 3.23 -1.30
N ASP A 556 -20.12 2.24 -0.47
CA ASP A 556 -19.20 1.15 -0.81
C ASP A 556 -17.77 1.61 -1.20
N THR A 557 -17.39 2.86 -0.93
CA THR A 557 -16.00 3.28 -1.08
C THR A 557 -15.18 3.00 0.17
N ILE A 558 -13.88 2.75 0.00
CA ILE A 558 -12.96 2.47 1.10
C ILE A 558 -12.77 3.72 1.96
N GLN A 559 -12.92 3.56 3.27
CA GLN A 559 -12.57 4.54 4.29
C GLN A 559 -11.27 4.17 5.02
N HIS A 560 -11.01 2.88 5.22
CA HIS A 560 -9.79 2.42 5.88
C HIS A 560 -9.28 1.10 5.29
N ALA A 561 -8.01 1.11 4.90
CA ALA A 561 -7.25 -0.07 4.51
C ALA A 561 -5.77 0.13 4.91
N GLY A 562 -5.54 0.48 6.18
CA GLY A 562 -4.24 0.89 6.73
C GLY A 562 -4.08 2.40 6.94
N VAL A 563 -3.13 2.78 7.79
CA VAL A 563 -2.68 4.17 8.01
C VAL A 563 -1.17 4.26 7.79
N VAL A 564 -0.76 5.29 7.05
CA VAL A 564 0.63 5.64 6.77
C VAL A 564 1.00 6.94 7.46
N ILE A 565 2.15 6.95 8.12
CA ILE A 565 2.73 8.13 8.76
C ILE A 565 3.37 9.03 7.69
N GLY A 566 3.18 10.34 7.84
CA GLY A 566 3.60 11.38 6.91
C GLY A 566 2.56 11.78 5.87
N PHE A 567 1.48 11.01 5.69
CA PHE A 567 0.36 11.41 4.83
C PHE A 567 -0.30 12.69 5.32
N GLY A 568 -0.55 13.62 4.40
CA GLY A 568 -1.05 14.95 4.73
C GLY A 568 -0.10 15.78 5.61
N GLY A 569 1.11 15.29 5.87
CA GLY A 569 2.12 15.87 6.75
C GLY A 569 2.25 15.18 8.12
N ILE A 570 1.30 14.33 8.53
CA ILE A 570 1.30 13.70 9.87
C ILE A 570 0.97 12.22 9.80
N ALA A 571 -0.26 11.85 9.48
CA ALA A 571 -0.71 10.48 9.30
C ALA A 571 -2.05 10.51 8.54
N GLY A 572 -2.33 9.46 7.75
CA GLY A 572 -3.57 9.38 7.00
C GLY A 572 -3.87 7.96 6.52
N HIS A 573 -5.14 7.71 6.21
CA HIS A 573 -5.59 6.41 5.72
C HIS A 573 -5.16 6.23 4.26
N THR A 574 -4.78 5.00 3.90
CA THR A 574 -4.49 4.59 2.52
C THR A 574 -5.77 4.24 1.78
N PHE A 575 -5.78 4.44 0.45
CA PHE A 575 -6.86 4.02 -0.45
C PHE A 575 -8.24 4.63 -0.19
N ILE A 576 -8.33 5.76 0.54
CA ILE A 576 -9.61 6.47 0.74
C ILE A 576 -10.29 6.75 -0.60
N GLY A 577 -11.59 6.44 -0.69
CA GLY A 577 -12.43 6.71 -1.85
C GLY A 577 -12.28 5.74 -3.01
N PHE A 578 -11.42 4.72 -2.89
CA PHE A 578 -11.35 3.64 -3.86
C PHE A 578 -12.61 2.78 -3.77
N ASP A 579 -13.03 2.24 -4.90
CA ASP A 579 -14.16 1.30 -4.97
C ASP A 579 -13.88 0.02 -4.14
N ARG A 580 -14.94 -0.58 -3.60
CA ARG A 580 -14.87 -1.83 -2.85
C ARG A 580 -14.15 -2.96 -3.58
N GLU A 581 -14.35 -3.08 -4.88
CA GLU A 581 -13.75 -4.13 -5.73
C GLU A 581 -12.33 -3.77 -6.19
N SER A 582 -11.81 -2.60 -5.80
CA SER A 582 -10.45 -2.23 -6.14
C SER A 582 -9.42 -3.11 -5.43
N ASN A 583 -8.45 -3.61 -6.18
CA ASN A 583 -7.26 -4.27 -5.64
C ASN A 583 -6.19 -3.26 -5.18
N GLY A 584 -6.22 -2.03 -5.72
CA GLY A 584 -5.29 -0.96 -5.38
C GLY A 584 -3.86 -1.20 -5.84
N TYR A 585 -2.94 -0.47 -5.22
CA TYR A 585 -1.51 -0.55 -5.55
C TYR A 585 -0.97 -1.96 -5.27
N PHE A 586 -0.59 -2.68 -6.32
CA PHE A 586 -0.08 -4.06 -6.25
C PHE A 586 -0.94 -4.98 -5.36
N SER A 587 -2.28 -4.89 -5.50
CA SER A 587 -3.24 -5.71 -4.75
C SER A 587 -3.19 -5.56 -3.22
N ARG A 588 -2.52 -4.52 -2.70
CA ARG A 588 -2.38 -4.32 -1.25
C ARG A 588 -3.72 -4.12 -0.54
N ILE A 589 -4.76 -3.61 -1.20
CA ILE A 589 -6.07 -3.42 -0.53
C ILE A 589 -6.64 -4.75 -0.03
N ILE A 590 -6.43 -5.82 -0.81
CA ILE A 590 -7.03 -7.15 -0.62
C ILE A 590 -6.04 -8.18 -0.04
N CYS A 591 -4.88 -7.73 0.43
CA CYS A 591 -3.88 -8.57 1.09
C CYS A 591 -3.75 -8.21 2.57
N SER A 592 -3.65 -9.23 3.43
CA SER A 592 -3.23 -9.02 4.81
C SER A 592 -1.80 -8.48 4.82
N GLN A 593 -1.53 -7.46 5.63
CA GLN A 593 -0.20 -6.86 5.69
C GLN A 593 0.03 -6.04 6.96
N ASP A 594 1.29 -5.78 7.23
CA ASP A 594 1.71 -4.89 8.31
C ASP A 594 1.61 -3.41 7.89
N TYR A 595 1.11 -2.56 8.79
CA TYR A 595 1.09 -1.10 8.66
C TYR A 595 1.63 -0.42 9.92
N SER A 596 1.86 0.89 9.85
CA SER A 596 2.31 1.64 11.03
C SER A 596 1.19 1.85 12.03
N ALA A 597 -0.02 2.02 11.54
CA ALA A 597 -1.20 2.18 12.34
C ALA A 597 -2.44 1.66 11.61
N VAL A 598 -3.47 1.41 12.41
CA VAL A 598 -4.86 1.17 11.99
C VAL A 598 -5.76 2.03 12.86
N THR A 599 -7.00 2.26 12.42
CA THR A 599 -7.91 3.13 13.18
C THR A 599 -8.62 2.40 14.32
N ALA A 600 -8.89 3.12 15.42
CA ALA A 600 -9.69 2.60 16.53
C ALA A 600 -11.20 2.56 16.25
N ALA A 601 -11.66 2.97 15.06
CA ALA A 601 -13.04 2.74 14.65
C ALA A 601 -13.42 1.24 14.64
N CYS A 602 -12.45 0.37 14.35
CA CYS A 602 -12.52 -1.07 14.61
C CYS A 602 -11.09 -1.63 14.79
N MET A 603 -10.68 -1.84 16.04
CA MET A 603 -9.31 -2.24 16.40
C MET A 603 -9.32 -3.32 17.48
N MET A 604 -8.68 -4.46 17.21
CA MET A 604 -8.51 -5.54 18.18
C MET A 604 -7.09 -5.55 18.75
N THR A 605 -6.97 -5.74 20.06
CA THR A 605 -5.68 -5.92 20.74
C THR A 605 -5.80 -6.85 21.93
N LYS A 606 -4.73 -7.58 22.26
CA LYS A 606 -4.67 -8.35 23.50
C LYS A 606 -4.62 -7.39 24.69
N LYS A 607 -5.46 -7.60 25.70
CA LYS A 607 -5.56 -6.71 26.87
C LYS A 607 -4.21 -6.49 27.55
N SER A 608 -3.41 -7.55 27.67
CA SER A 608 -2.07 -7.46 28.27
C SER A 608 -1.10 -6.58 27.45
N VAL A 609 -1.24 -6.55 26.13
CA VAL A 609 -0.42 -5.69 25.25
C VAL A 609 -0.83 -4.24 25.41
N PHE A 610 -2.13 -3.97 25.37
CA PHE A 610 -2.68 -2.63 25.61
C PHE A 610 -2.22 -2.06 26.95
N GLN A 611 -2.31 -2.85 28.02
CA GLN A 611 -1.86 -2.45 29.36
C GLN A 611 -0.34 -2.24 29.43
N ALA A 612 0.45 -3.09 28.78
CA ALA A 612 1.92 -2.99 28.79
C ALA A 612 2.44 -1.69 28.15
N VAL A 613 1.70 -1.12 27.20
CA VAL A 613 2.06 0.15 26.54
C VAL A 613 1.37 1.37 27.16
N GLY A 614 0.63 1.20 28.25
CA GLY A 614 -0.06 2.27 28.97
C GLY A 614 -1.38 2.74 28.33
N GLY A 615 -2.00 1.93 27.47
CA GLY A 615 -3.29 2.25 26.84
C GLY A 615 -3.26 3.44 25.88
N PHE A 616 -4.40 4.08 25.64
CA PHE A 616 -4.46 5.32 24.86
C PHE A 616 -3.82 6.48 25.64
N THR A 617 -3.12 7.39 24.95
CA THR A 617 -2.66 8.61 25.61
C THR A 617 -3.81 9.57 25.78
N GLU A 618 -4.10 9.98 27.02
CA GLU A 618 -5.22 10.88 27.32
C GLU A 618 -4.97 12.34 26.87
N GLU A 619 -3.73 12.65 26.48
CA GLU A 619 -3.33 13.94 25.91
C GLU A 619 -3.83 14.13 24.46
N LEU A 620 -4.10 13.02 23.75
CA LEU A 620 -4.73 13.01 22.43
C LEU A 620 -6.21 12.66 22.62
N ALA A 621 -7.06 13.67 22.66
CA ALA A 621 -8.47 13.53 22.99
C ALA A 621 -9.31 13.02 21.80
N VAL A 622 -8.96 13.38 20.57
CA VAL A 622 -9.79 13.09 19.38
C VAL A 622 -8.95 12.56 18.21
N ALA A 623 -7.90 13.27 17.80
CA ALA A 623 -7.08 12.86 16.67
C ALA A 623 -5.82 12.10 17.11
N PHE A 624 -5.33 11.21 16.24
CA PHE A 624 -4.06 10.48 16.37
C PHE A 624 -3.91 9.58 17.61
N ASN A 625 -4.92 9.42 18.46
CA ASN A 625 -4.85 8.55 19.64
C ASN A 625 -4.63 7.08 19.27
N ASP A 626 -5.28 6.62 18.21
CA ASP A 626 -5.14 5.28 17.62
C ASP A 626 -3.76 5.09 16.98
N VAL A 627 -3.28 6.11 16.27
CA VAL A 627 -1.93 6.14 15.70
C VAL A 627 -0.86 6.10 16.79
N ASP A 628 -0.97 6.90 17.86
CA ASP A 628 -0.04 6.87 19.01
C ASP A 628 -0.05 5.50 19.68
N LEU A 629 -1.22 4.89 19.91
CA LEU A 629 -1.32 3.54 20.45
C LEU A 629 -0.59 2.52 19.57
N CYS A 630 -0.82 2.56 18.24
CA CYS A 630 -0.13 1.70 17.30
C CYS A 630 1.38 1.87 17.35
N LEU A 631 1.88 3.12 17.38
CA LEU A 631 3.32 3.40 17.45
C LEU A 631 3.94 2.96 18.78
N LYS A 632 3.23 3.08 19.91
CA LYS A 632 3.70 2.50 21.19
C LYS A 632 3.80 0.98 21.15
N VAL A 633 2.81 0.31 20.56
CA VAL A 633 2.84 -1.15 20.37
C VAL A 633 3.99 -1.56 19.45
N ARG A 634 4.20 -0.85 18.34
CA ARG A 634 5.35 -1.09 17.45
C ARG A 634 6.68 -0.91 18.16
N LYS A 635 6.82 0.12 18.99
CA LYS A 635 8.02 0.36 19.81
C LYS A 635 8.32 -0.78 20.79
N SER A 636 7.33 -1.59 21.16
CA SER A 636 7.50 -2.82 21.95
C SER A 636 7.94 -4.05 21.14
N GLY A 637 8.18 -3.89 19.82
CA GLY A 637 8.59 -4.97 18.92
C GLY A 637 7.44 -5.81 18.37
N LYS A 638 6.19 -5.31 18.45
CA LYS A 638 4.99 -6.01 17.96
C LYS A 638 4.48 -5.43 16.65
N LEU A 639 3.84 -6.28 15.86
CA LEU A 639 3.23 -5.92 14.59
C LEU A 639 1.85 -5.28 14.77
N VAL A 640 1.51 -4.41 13.83
CA VAL A 640 0.16 -3.85 13.64
C VAL A 640 -0.31 -4.36 12.28
N VAL A 641 -1.28 -5.25 12.28
CA VAL A 641 -1.72 -5.97 11.09
C VAL A 641 -3.05 -5.39 10.60
N TYR A 642 -3.15 -5.14 9.31
CA TYR A 642 -4.41 -4.93 8.62
C TYR A 642 -4.87 -6.25 8.00
N THR A 643 -6.12 -6.64 8.24
CA THR A 643 -6.75 -7.76 7.52
C THR A 643 -7.90 -7.25 6.63
N PRO A 644 -7.88 -7.57 5.32
CA PRO A 644 -8.96 -7.20 4.41
C PRO A 644 -10.21 -8.08 4.58
N PHE A 645 -10.12 -9.13 5.40
CA PHE A 645 -11.16 -10.15 5.58
C PHE A 645 -12.07 -9.88 6.79
N ALA A 646 -11.80 -8.83 7.56
CA ALA A 646 -12.73 -8.29 8.55
C ALA A 646 -13.32 -7.01 7.94
N GLU A 647 -14.57 -7.06 7.48
CA GLU A 647 -15.20 -5.97 6.74
C GLU A 647 -16.33 -5.34 7.54
N LEU A 648 -16.34 -4.01 7.61
CA LEU A 648 -17.40 -3.23 8.26
C LEU A 648 -17.78 -2.00 7.44
N TYR A 649 -19.04 -1.61 7.53
CA TYR A 649 -19.42 -0.23 7.23
C TYR A 649 -19.17 0.63 8.47
N HIS A 650 -18.71 1.85 8.26
CA HIS A 650 -18.57 2.87 9.30
C HIS A 650 -19.18 4.18 8.80
N PHE A 651 -20.30 4.57 9.40
CA PHE A 651 -21.17 5.65 8.92
C PHE A 651 -20.72 7.03 9.41
N GLU A 652 -19.40 7.26 9.39
CA GLU A 652 -18.69 8.43 9.93
C GLU A 652 -19.40 9.74 9.59
N SER A 653 -19.40 10.70 10.53
CA SER A 653 -20.05 12.03 10.49
C SER A 653 -21.46 12.09 11.08
N LYS A 654 -22.12 10.95 11.35
CA LYS A 654 -23.43 10.93 12.04
C LYS A 654 -23.30 11.27 13.53
N SER A 655 -22.29 10.73 14.21
CA SER A 655 -22.11 10.85 15.67
C SER A 655 -21.31 12.06 16.16
N ARG A 656 -20.34 12.53 15.37
CA ARG A 656 -19.33 13.51 15.80
C ARG A 656 -19.55 14.96 15.30
N GLY A 657 -20.28 15.12 14.19
CA GLY A 657 -20.35 16.39 13.44
C GLY A 657 -19.01 16.84 12.84
N GLN A 658 -19.00 17.95 12.09
CA GLN A 658 -17.80 18.43 11.38
C GLN A 658 -16.79 19.17 12.30
N GLU A 659 -15.52 19.26 11.87
CA GLU A 659 -14.44 20.02 12.52
C GLU A 659 -14.48 21.53 12.18
N ASP A 660 -15.65 22.15 12.37
CA ASP A 660 -15.89 23.49 11.84
C ASP A 660 -15.79 24.61 12.89
N SER A 661 -15.64 24.29 14.18
CA SER A 661 -15.51 25.30 15.24
C SER A 661 -14.05 25.67 15.53
N GLU A 662 -13.82 26.93 15.95
CA GLU A 662 -12.48 27.43 16.30
C GLU A 662 -11.79 26.56 17.37
N GLU A 663 -12.54 26.10 18.36
CA GLU A 663 -12.06 25.22 19.42
C GLU A 663 -11.61 23.85 18.88
N LYS A 664 -12.40 23.22 18.00
CA LYS A 664 -12.04 21.93 17.38
C LYS A 664 -10.79 22.06 16.52
N ILE A 665 -10.67 23.15 15.76
CA ILE A 665 -9.48 23.44 14.95
C ILE A 665 -8.25 23.66 15.84
N ALA A 666 -8.38 24.44 16.92
CA ALA A 666 -7.30 24.68 17.87
C ALA A 666 -6.83 23.39 18.55
N ARG A 667 -7.76 22.55 19.01
CA ARG A 667 -7.47 21.22 19.55
C ARG A 667 -6.72 20.38 18.52
N PHE A 668 -7.24 20.24 17.30
CA PHE A 668 -6.60 19.44 16.26
C PHE A 668 -5.16 19.93 15.96
N GLN A 669 -4.92 21.24 15.95
CA GLN A 669 -3.57 21.79 15.82
C GLN A 669 -2.66 21.41 17.01
N SER A 670 -3.15 21.47 18.24
CA SER A 670 -2.38 21.02 19.41
C SER A 670 -2.06 19.52 19.39
N GLU A 671 -2.99 18.68 18.92
CA GLU A 671 -2.78 17.24 18.79
C GLU A 671 -1.76 16.91 17.69
N ILE A 672 -1.74 17.69 16.60
CA ILE A 672 -0.67 17.63 15.60
C ILE A 672 0.68 17.94 16.24
N GLU A 673 0.80 19.06 16.97
CA GLU A 673 2.06 19.50 17.59
C GLU A 673 2.57 18.46 18.59
N LEU A 674 1.67 17.89 19.40
CA LEU A 674 2.00 16.82 20.34
C LEU A 674 2.45 15.54 19.62
N PHE A 675 1.78 15.16 18.52
CA PHE A 675 2.18 14.00 17.75
C PHE A 675 3.58 14.17 17.12
N GLU A 676 3.86 15.35 16.55
CA GLU A 676 5.19 15.70 16.02
C GLU A 676 6.28 15.64 17.10
N GLU A 677 5.98 16.09 18.33
CA GLU A 677 6.89 16.02 19.47
C GLU A 677 7.17 14.58 19.92
N ARG A 678 6.14 13.74 19.96
CA ARG A 678 6.25 12.35 20.43
C ARG A 678 6.92 11.42 19.43
N TRP A 679 6.67 11.63 18.13
CA TRP A 679 7.08 10.72 17.05
C TRP A 679 7.94 11.37 15.96
N PRO A 680 8.99 12.16 16.30
CA PRO A 680 9.78 12.89 15.30
C PRO A 680 10.57 11.96 14.38
N GLU A 681 11.02 10.81 14.88
CA GLU A 681 11.88 9.90 14.13
C GLU A 681 11.17 9.24 12.94
N ILE A 682 9.93 8.76 13.11
CA ILE A 682 9.18 8.15 12.02
C ILE A 682 8.72 9.18 10.98
N LEU A 683 8.40 10.41 11.41
CA LEU A 683 8.10 11.51 10.49
C LEU A 683 9.32 11.94 9.67
N LYS A 684 10.51 11.88 10.28
CA LYS A 684 11.78 12.24 9.63
C LYS A 684 12.28 11.13 8.70
N ASN A 685 12.28 9.89 9.16
CA ASN A 685 12.86 8.76 8.45
C ASN A 685 11.91 8.18 7.39
N GLY A 686 10.61 8.41 7.54
CA GLY A 686 9.56 7.85 6.69
C GLY A 686 8.92 6.62 7.32
N ASP A 687 7.72 6.30 6.82
CA ASP A 687 6.99 5.11 7.24
C ASP A 687 7.59 3.86 6.57
N PRO A 688 8.01 2.82 7.31
CA PRO A 688 8.63 1.62 6.74
C PRO A 688 7.69 0.84 5.81
N TYR A 689 6.38 1.01 5.93
CA TYR A 689 5.40 0.32 5.09
C TYR A 689 4.96 1.15 3.87
N TYR A 690 5.62 2.30 3.64
CA TYR A 690 5.39 3.18 2.51
C TYR A 690 6.70 3.62 1.86
N ASN A 691 6.89 3.25 0.58
CA ASN A 691 8.16 3.47 -0.09
C ASN A 691 8.46 4.98 -0.28
N PRO A 692 9.70 5.44 -0.02
CA PRO A 692 10.08 6.87 -0.09
C PRO A 692 9.99 7.48 -1.50
N ASN A 693 9.90 6.65 -2.54
CA ASN A 693 9.69 7.06 -3.93
C ASN A 693 8.22 7.40 -4.24
N LEU A 694 7.30 7.16 -3.31
CA LEU A 694 5.88 7.45 -3.43
C LEU A 694 5.49 8.77 -2.75
N ALA A 695 4.47 9.42 -3.30
CA ALA A 695 3.99 10.72 -2.85
C ALA A 695 3.23 10.58 -1.52
N LEU A 696 3.47 11.50 -0.58
CA LEU A 696 2.74 11.56 0.70
C LEU A 696 1.54 12.53 0.65
N GLN A 697 1.33 13.20 -0.48
CA GLN A 697 0.27 14.21 -0.64
C GLN A 697 -1.10 13.59 -0.93
N LYS A 698 -1.13 12.36 -1.45
CA LYS A 698 -2.34 11.63 -1.81
C LYS A 698 -2.23 10.17 -1.36
N SER A 699 -3.36 9.57 -1.04
CA SER A 699 -3.50 8.17 -0.61
C SER A 699 -3.50 7.17 -1.79
N ASP A 700 -3.01 7.58 -2.97
CA ASP A 700 -3.15 6.86 -4.25
C ASP A 700 -1.87 6.16 -4.73
N PHE A 701 -0.80 6.16 -3.92
CA PHE A 701 0.50 5.55 -4.26
C PHE A 701 1.10 6.12 -5.56
N SER A 702 0.81 7.38 -5.90
CA SER A 702 1.45 8.06 -7.01
C SER A 702 2.94 8.31 -6.76
N LEU A 703 3.72 8.41 -7.82
CA LEU A 703 5.15 8.73 -7.73
C LEU A 703 5.39 10.09 -7.06
N ARG A 704 6.40 10.14 -6.19
CA ARG A 704 6.86 11.38 -5.57
C ARG A 704 7.48 12.31 -6.61
N PRO A 705 7.05 13.57 -6.70
CA PRO A 705 7.75 14.56 -7.51
C PRO A 705 9.18 14.81 -6.98
N LEU A 706 10.16 14.82 -7.89
CA LEU A 706 11.59 15.03 -7.62
C LEU A 706 12.02 16.48 -7.80
#